data_AF-A0A1W9JDM4-F1
#
_entry.id   AF-A0A1W9JDM4-F1
#
_cell.length_a   1.000
_cell.length_b   1.000
_cell.length_c   1.000
_cell.angle_alpha   90.00
_cell.angle_beta   90.00
_cell.angle_gamma   90.00
#
_symmetry.space_group_name_H-M   'P 1'
#
loop_
_entity.id
_entity.type
_entity.pdbx_description
1 polymer ?
#
loop_
_entity_poly.entity_id
_entity_poly.type
_entity_poly.pdbx_seq_one_letter_code
_entity_poly.pdbx_strand_id
1 'polypeptide(L)'
;MSYEIELKGCAPAPLAHYLKALGILRLVAEQKDPNAKGYWRDEAFVLHSNLDEAGLLQFFLEEYRATPITAPWNAGSGFYFEEGKTGAIDSDTGKILTTGKKIKTGVRDKETEATRTLNKLLQSQCERFEFYRELLAKTRQILNEKGFDEAPKENQKVLLLQVIRNTYPDKFLKWFDAVLLIGSDKVSYPPLLGTGGNDGRLDFTNNYMQRLLRLFDSITGKPNSCVIDWLKQSIFLQSTPHMLKDAAIGQFLPGNAGSPNGTSGFESKSLINPWDFVLMLEGGLFFATNTVRRLNSDTAGALSFPFTVRMMGVGSGAGSPKDEANSRNEIWLPIWNQATSFAEISCLFQEGRVTVDRRFAKDGLDFARAISAFGVDKGIAEFQRYGFVKRNGDAYLATPVNRIATRTNPAAELINELERNRFLDNLRRFARSDKASGRLVSFAHQLENRLFDLTRSTDSKNCQDILVLLGKIQRSLSQSHKAQEDIRQPIPLLTHHWLLASNDASNEFRLAAALASLKTGYSDATEPEAPPETARAKTAEKLLPMRFHFAGLKTDKKWDAWDNESRLAVWGEGSLTRNLCETARCRLLAAQRLQNQDKPFAFGVGASLGDISAFLEKSVDDQRISDLAQGLALIKDFHSASIHFPKQSATALPAAYALLKPFFVTDQVLVKIGFIPEGIKLSLRGEVLAWFAADQPQKAVDFAWAKLRQSGVELPHFPQQAPRVMGIDGAHLLAALMFPVAFGQLKGLLALKPREPADESLDLMSL
;
A
#
# COMPACT_ATOMS: atom_id res chain seq x y z
N MET A 1 -40.14 -24.22 0.80
CA MET A 1 -38.82 -24.88 0.86
C MET A 1 -37.80 -23.92 0.28
N SER A 2 -36.59 -23.89 0.82
CA SER A 2 -35.51 -23.03 0.32
C SER A 2 -34.37 -23.94 -0.11
N TYR A 3 -33.86 -23.72 -1.32
CA TYR A 3 -32.77 -24.47 -1.92
C TYR A 3 -31.49 -23.64 -1.89
N GLU A 4 -30.36 -24.33 -1.83
CA GLU A 4 -29.03 -23.76 -1.96
C GLU A 4 -28.46 -24.21 -3.30
N ILE A 5 -28.20 -23.26 -4.20
CA ILE A 5 -27.70 -23.52 -5.55
C ILE A 5 -26.30 -22.95 -5.70
N GLU A 6 -25.33 -23.82 -6.02
CA GLU A 6 -23.95 -23.42 -6.27
C GLU A 6 -23.76 -23.00 -7.74
N LEU A 7 -23.50 -21.72 -7.98
CA LEU A 7 -23.30 -21.13 -9.31
C LEU A 7 -21.79 -21.13 -9.65
N LYS A 8 -21.27 -22.27 -10.08
CA LYS A 8 -19.83 -22.49 -10.38
C LYS A 8 -19.27 -21.56 -11.46
N GLY A 9 -20.11 -21.00 -12.32
CA GLY A 9 -19.70 -19.98 -13.30
C GLY A 9 -19.49 -18.59 -12.71
N CYS A 10 -19.77 -18.38 -11.41
CA CYS A 10 -19.84 -17.07 -10.75
C CYS A 10 -18.76 -16.87 -9.68
N ALA A 11 -17.51 -17.14 -10.02
CA ALA A 11 -16.36 -16.92 -9.14
C ALA A 11 -16.13 -15.43 -8.81
N PRO A 12 -15.45 -15.08 -7.69
CA PRO A 12 -15.08 -13.71 -7.37
C PRO A 12 -14.15 -13.05 -8.39
N ALA A 13 -13.40 -13.83 -9.16
CA ALA A 13 -12.60 -13.36 -10.29
C ALA A 13 -12.71 -14.32 -11.48
N PRO A 14 -12.66 -13.82 -12.73
CA PRO A 14 -12.49 -12.43 -13.18
C PRO A 14 -13.71 -11.52 -12.93
N LEU A 15 -13.56 -10.21 -13.12
CA LEU A 15 -14.58 -9.19 -12.79
C LEU A 15 -15.95 -9.48 -13.42
N ALA A 16 -15.99 -10.03 -14.64
CA ALA A 16 -17.24 -10.43 -15.29
C ALA A 16 -18.04 -11.45 -14.47
N HIS A 17 -17.38 -12.40 -13.82
CA HIS A 17 -18.04 -13.44 -13.02
C HIS A 17 -18.61 -12.87 -11.72
N TYR A 18 -17.88 -11.98 -11.06
CA TYR A 18 -18.36 -11.28 -9.87
C TYR A 18 -19.63 -10.49 -10.17
N LEU A 19 -19.60 -9.67 -11.23
CA LEU A 19 -20.76 -8.89 -11.63
C LEU A 19 -21.92 -9.79 -12.05
N LYS A 20 -21.66 -10.86 -12.81
CA LYS A 20 -22.69 -11.85 -13.16
C LYS A 20 -23.38 -12.43 -11.92
N ALA A 21 -22.62 -12.78 -10.88
CA ALA A 21 -23.16 -13.29 -9.62
C ALA A 21 -24.17 -12.31 -9.01
N LEU A 22 -23.78 -11.03 -8.93
CA LEU A 22 -24.64 -9.95 -8.46
C LEU A 22 -25.89 -9.79 -9.35
N GLY A 23 -25.70 -9.81 -10.68
CA GLY A 23 -26.79 -9.73 -11.64
C GLY A 23 -27.83 -10.83 -11.45
N ILE A 24 -27.39 -12.07 -11.24
CA ILE A 24 -28.29 -13.21 -10.97
C ILE A 24 -29.07 -12.98 -9.67
N LEU A 25 -28.39 -12.65 -8.56
CA LEU A 25 -29.06 -12.41 -7.28
C LEU A 25 -30.12 -11.30 -7.41
N ARG A 26 -29.76 -10.17 -8.03
CA ARG A 26 -30.69 -9.06 -8.22
C ARG A 26 -31.90 -9.48 -9.03
N LEU A 27 -31.69 -10.12 -10.18
CA LEU A 27 -32.79 -10.47 -11.08
C LEU A 27 -33.75 -11.47 -10.43
N VAL A 28 -33.22 -12.47 -9.71
CA VAL A 28 -34.05 -13.40 -8.94
C VAL A 28 -34.80 -12.65 -7.83
N ALA A 29 -34.12 -11.80 -7.07
CA ALA A 29 -34.73 -11.04 -5.97
C ALA A 29 -35.82 -10.07 -6.44
N GLU A 30 -35.60 -9.36 -7.54
CA GLU A 30 -36.54 -8.36 -8.06
C GLU A 30 -37.71 -8.97 -8.82
N GLN A 31 -37.53 -10.12 -9.49
CA GLN A 31 -38.53 -10.65 -10.44
C GLN A 31 -39.20 -11.96 -10.02
N LYS A 32 -38.63 -12.73 -9.09
CA LYS A 32 -39.13 -14.08 -8.77
C LYS A 32 -39.22 -14.41 -7.28
N ASP A 33 -38.17 -14.14 -6.51
CA ASP A 33 -38.09 -14.47 -5.09
C ASP A 33 -37.48 -13.32 -4.27
N PRO A 34 -38.30 -12.43 -3.71
CA PRO A 34 -37.84 -11.29 -2.90
C PRO A 34 -36.98 -11.66 -1.69
N ASN A 35 -37.03 -12.92 -1.24
CA ASN A 35 -36.25 -13.41 -0.10
C ASN A 35 -34.92 -14.05 -0.50
N ALA A 36 -34.57 -14.01 -1.80
CA ALA A 36 -33.31 -14.57 -2.29
C ALA A 36 -32.10 -13.92 -1.60
N LYS A 37 -31.14 -14.76 -1.23
CA LYS A 37 -29.88 -14.35 -0.61
C LYS A 37 -28.71 -14.96 -1.36
N GLY A 38 -27.54 -14.33 -1.28
CA GLY A 38 -26.34 -14.90 -1.87
C GLY A 38 -25.07 -14.61 -1.08
N TYR A 39 -24.04 -15.43 -1.31
CA TYR A 39 -22.72 -15.33 -0.70
C TYR A 39 -21.69 -16.13 -1.50
N TRP A 40 -20.40 -15.94 -1.23
CA TRP A 40 -19.35 -16.76 -1.83
C TRP A 40 -18.88 -17.86 -0.89
N ARG A 41 -18.66 -19.04 -1.46
CA ARG A 41 -18.04 -20.21 -0.82
C ARG A 41 -17.21 -20.95 -1.87
N ASP A 42 -15.97 -21.29 -1.54
CA ASP A 42 -15.09 -22.13 -2.39
C ASP A 42 -14.99 -21.69 -3.87
N GLU A 43 -14.75 -20.39 -4.09
CA GLU A 43 -14.70 -19.75 -5.44
C GLU A 43 -15.98 -19.88 -6.28
N ALA A 44 -17.12 -20.18 -5.66
CA ALA A 44 -18.44 -20.14 -6.30
C ALA A 44 -19.38 -19.18 -5.57
N PHE A 45 -20.34 -18.61 -6.29
CA PHE A 45 -21.45 -17.89 -5.68
C PHE A 45 -22.56 -18.87 -5.35
N VAL A 46 -23.07 -18.80 -4.13
CA VAL A 46 -24.17 -19.63 -3.66
C VAL A 46 -25.44 -18.78 -3.59
N LEU A 47 -26.48 -19.20 -4.29
CA LEU A 47 -27.80 -18.59 -4.27
C LEU A 47 -28.72 -19.40 -3.35
N HIS A 48 -29.32 -18.74 -2.36
CA HIS A 48 -30.35 -19.30 -1.51
C HIS A 48 -31.71 -18.72 -1.92
N SER A 49 -32.62 -19.58 -2.40
CA SER A 49 -33.90 -19.16 -2.99
C SER A 49 -34.97 -20.25 -2.90
N ASN A 50 -36.24 -19.90 -3.10
CA ASN A 50 -37.32 -20.86 -3.31
C ASN A 50 -37.22 -21.67 -4.63
N LEU A 51 -36.35 -21.25 -5.55
CA LEU A 51 -36.05 -21.95 -6.80
C LEU A 51 -35.00 -23.03 -6.58
N ASP A 52 -35.16 -24.18 -7.22
CA ASP A 52 -34.09 -25.16 -7.41
C ASP A 52 -33.31 -24.85 -8.71
N GLU A 53 -32.32 -25.68 -9.06
CA GLU A 53 -31.50 -25.50 -10.27
C GLU A 53 -32.36 -25.45 -11.55
N ALA A 54 -33.36 -26.32 -11.67
CA ALA A 54 -34.26 -26.36 -12.83
C ALA A 54 -35.14 -25.11 -12.90
N GLY A 55 -35.72 -24.70 -11.78
CA GLY A 55 -36.53 -23.49 -11.65
C GLY A 55 -35.73 -22.22 -11.94
N LEU A 56 -34.45 -22.17 -11.55
CA LEU A 56 -33.56 -21.04 -11.88
C LEU A 56 -33.33 -20.94 -13.38
N LEU A 57 -33.08 -22.06 -14.06
CA LEU A 57 -32.93 -22.08 -15.52
C LEU A 57 -34.23 -21.67 -16.22
N GLN A 58 -35.37 -22.22 -15.80
CA GLN A 58 -36.67 -21.89 -16.35
C GLN A 58 -36.98 -20.40 -16.21
N PHE A 59 -36.72 -19.81 -15.05
CA PHE A 59 -36.89 -18.38 -14.81
C PHE A 59 -36.14 -17.54 -15.87
N PHE A 60 -34.85 -17.78 -16.09
CA PHE A 60 -34.08 -17.01 -17.09
C PHE A 60 -34.55 -17.25 -18.53
N LEU A 61 -34.96 -18.48 -18.85
CA LEU A 61 -35.38 -18.85 -20.20
C LEU A 61 -36.77 -18.34 -20.55
N GLU A 62 -37.70 -18.29 -19.60
CA GLU A 62 -39.13 -18.05 -19.87
C GLU A 62 -39.66 -16.75 -19.29
N GLU A 63 -39.20 -16.34 -18.11
CA GLU A 63 -39.82 -15.25 -17.33
C GLU A 63 -38.97 -13.97 -17.27
N TYR A 64 -37.64 -14.09 -17.30
CA TYR A 64 -36.70 -12.99 -17.12
C TYR A 64 -36.99 -11.79 -18.02
N ARG A 65 -37.17 -10.60 -17.44
CA ARG A 65 -37.31 -9.35 -18.18
C ARG A 65 -36.03 -8.55 -18.07
N ALA A 66 -35.44 -8.21 -19.23
CA ALA A 66 -34.18 -7.48 -19.28
C ALA A 66 -34.36 -6.03 -18.79
N THR A 67 -33.37 -5.54 -18.02
CA THR A 67 -33.39 -4.13 -17.61
C THR A 67 -33.08 -3.25 -18.80
N PRO A 68 -33.86 -2.19 -19.06
CA PRO A 68 -33.66 -1.42 -20.28
C PRO A 68 -32.51 -0.43 -20.12
N ILE A 69 -31.35 -0.89 -20.58
CA ILE A 69 -30.07 -0.20 -20.54
C ILE A 69 -29.89 0.62 -21.84
N THR A 70 -29.69 1.93 -21.73
CA THR A 70 -29.52 2.79 -22.91
C THR A 70 -28.63 3.99 -22.63
N ALA A 71 -27.94 4.49 -23.65
CA ALA A 71 -27.02 5.61 -23.55
C ALA A 71 -27.22 6.58 -24.71
N PRO A 72 -28.36 7.29 -24.80
CA PRO A 72 -28.65 8.19 -25.92
C PRO A 72 -27.63 9.32 -26.08
N TRP A 73 -26.78 9.60 -25.10
CA TRP A 73 -25.68 10.55 -25.22
C TRP A 73 -24.45 10.00 -25.97
N ASN A 74 -24.46 8.72 -26.39
CA ASN A 74 -23.38 8.09 -27.13
C ASN A 74 -23.70 7.97 -28.63
N ALA A 75 -22.70 8.19 -29.48
CA ALA A 75 -22.84 8.00 -30.93
C ALA A 75 -23.13 6.54 -31.32
N GLY A 76 -22.59 5.58 -30.56
CA GLY A 76 -22.77 4.13 -30.80
C GLY A 76 -24.05 3.52 -30.24
N SER A 77 -24.92 4.32 -29.63
CA SER A 77 -26.13 3.86 -28.93
C SER A 77 -27.25 3.32 -29.82
N GLY A 78 -27.22 3.69 -31.11
CA GLY A 78 -28.23 3.31 -32.10
C GLY A 78 -29.32 4.33 -32.35
N PHE A 79 -29.32 5.49 -31.68
CA PHE A 79 -30.28 6.58 -31.96
C PHE A 79 -29.91 7.44 -33.17
N TYR A 80 -28.64 7.44 -33.57
CA TYR A 80 -28.11 8.35 -34.59
C TYR A 80 -27.68 7.60 -35.84
N PHE A 81 -28.01 8.15 -37.00
CA PHE A 81 -27.54 7.65 -38.29
C PHE A 81 -26.13 8.16 -38.61
N GLU A 82 -25.38 7.37 -39.35
CA GLU A 82 -24.11 7.81 -39.90
C GLU A 82 -24.31 8.69 -41.13
N GLU A 83 -23.35 9.57 -41.37
CA GLU A 83 -23.27 10.34 -42.60
C GLU A 83 -23.04 9.41 -43.80
N GLY A 84 -23.88 9.57 -44.83
CA GLY A 84 -23.74 8.87 -46.09
C GLY A 84 -22.40 9.13 -46.75
N LYS A 85 -21.93 8.16 -47.53
CA LYS A 85 -20.65 8.25 -48.24
C LYS A 85 -20.85 7.84 -49.68
N THR A 86 -20.64 8.75 -50.62
CA THR A 86 -20.66 8.50 -52.07
C THR A 86 -19.25 8.46 -52.64
N GLY A 87 -19.05 7.85 -53.80
CA GLY A 87 -17.76 7.90 -54.47
C GLY A 87 -17.45 9.33 -54.94
N ALA A 88 -16.17 9.71 -54.94
CA ALA A 88 -15.78 11.03 -55.42
C ALA A 88 -16.25 11.24 -56.87
N ILE A 89 -16.86 12.37 -57.17
CA ILE A 89 -17.39 12.67 -58.50
C ILE A 89 -16.33 13.48 -59.26
N ASP A 90 -16.09 13.11 -60.51
CA ASP A 90 -15.25 13.86 -61.44
C ASP A 90 -15.96 15.18 -61.82
N SER A 91 -15.30 16.31 -61.57
CA SER A 91 -15.90 17.64 -61.74
C SER A 91 -16.23 18.00 -63.19
N ASP A 92 -15.57 17.36 -64.16
CA ASP A 92 -15.71 17.68 -65.58
C ASP A 92 -16.70 16.73 -66.29
N THR A 93 -16.85 15.51 -65.78
CA THR A 93 -17.68 14.47 -66.42
C THR A 93 -18.91 14.04 -65.61
N GLY A 94 -19.01 14.44 -64.35
CA GLY A 94 -20.13 14.07 -63.46
C GLY A 94 -20.19 12.58 -63.10
N LYS A 95 -19.17 11.78 -63.45
CA LYS A 95 -19.11 10.33 -63.18
C LYS A 95 -18.37 10.04 -61.87
N ILE A 96 -18.76 8.95 -61.21
CA ILE A 96 -18.11 8.47 -59.98
C ILE A 96 -16.70 7.96 -60.32
N LEU A 97 -15.69 8.56 -59.70
CA LEU A 97 -14.27 8.19 -59.80
C LEU A 97 -14.05 6.80 -59.20
N THR A 98 -13.34 5.94 -59.94
CA THR A 98 -12.94 4.57 -59.54
C THR A 98 -11.85 4.52 -58.46
N THR A 99 -11.41 5.68 -57.96
CA THR A 99 -10.25 5.83 -57.05
C THR A 99 -10.51 5.41 -55.60
N GLY A 100 -11.70 4.88 -55.28
CA GLY A 100 -12.06 4.39 -53.94
C GLY A 100 -12.23 5.46 -52.87
N LYS A 101 -11.98 6.74 -53.19
CA LYS A 101 -12.12 7.87 -52.27
C LYS A 101 -13.60 8.20 -52.08
N LYS A 102 -14.09 8.01 -50.85
CA LYS A 102 -15.48 8.29 -50.47
C LYS A 102 -15.65 9.71 -49.94
N ILE A 103 -16.56 10.47 -50.53
CA ILE A 103 -16.97 11.81 -50.09
C ILE A 103 -18.19 11.68 -49.17
N LYS A 104 -18.19 12.47 -48.10
CA LYS A 104 -19.28 12.60 -47.15
C LYS A 104 -20.43 13.39 -47.79
N THR A 105 -21.66 12.86 -47.73
CA THR A 105 -22.82 13.44 -48.44
C THR A 105 -23.46 14.62 -47.72
N GLY A 106 -23.08 14.93 -46.48
CA GLY A 106 -23.75 15.92 -45.64
C GLY A 106 -25.12 15.47 -45.11
N VAL A 107 -25.62 14.31 -45.55
CA VAL A 107 -26.90 13.72 -45.12
C VAL A 107 -26.64 12.52 -44.23
N ARG A 108 -27.31 12.45 -43.08
CA ARG A 108 -27.19 11.37 -42.09
C ARG A 108 -28.36 10.39 -42.19
N ASP A 109 -28.31 9.52 -43.18
CA ASP A 109 -29.34 8.51 -43.47
C ASP A 109 -28.80 7.07 -43.41
N LYS A 110 -27.48 6.90 -43.24
CA LYS A 110 -26.86 5.58 -43.28
C LYS A 110 -27.11 4.81 -41.99
N GLU A 111 -27.84 3.71 -42.11
CA GLU A 111 -28.03 2.77 -41.02
C GLU A 111 -26.73 2.13 -40.54
N THR A 112 -26.65 1.94 -39.22
CA THR A 112 -25.61 1.16 -38.55
C THR A 112 -26.21 -0.12 -37.98
N GLU A 113 -25.36 -1.06 -37.54
CA GLU A 113 -25.84 -2.22 -36.79
C GLU A 113 -26.60 -1.80 -35.51
N ALA A 114 -26.14 -0.72 -34.87
CA ALA A 114 -26.79 -0.18 -33.68
C ALA A 114 -28.20 0.36 -33.97
N THR A 115 -28.38 1.13 -35.06
CA THR A 115 -29.72 1.64 -35.43
C THR A 115 -30.67 0.50 -35.80
N ARG A 116 -30.19 -0.53 -36.50
CA ARG A 116 -30.99 -1.73 -36.81
C ARG A 116 -31.40 -2.51 -35.56
N THR A 117 -30.47 -2.69 -34.63
CA THR A 117 -30.73 -3.38 -33.35
C THR A 117 -31.78 -2.63 -32.56
N LEU A 118 -31.65 -1.32 -32.44
CA LEU A 118 -32.62 -0.46 -31.75
C LEU A 118 -34.00 -0.53 -32.42
N ASN A 119 -34.07 -0.43 -33.75
CA ASN A 119 -35.34 -0.53 -34.48
C ASN A 119 -36.01 -1.90 -34.31
N LYS A 120 -35.25 -3.00 -34.27
CA LYS A 120 -35.79 -4.34 -34.00
C LYS A 120 -36.41 -4.44 -32.60
N LEU A 121 -35.79 -3.84 -31.58
CA LEU A 121 -36.38 -3.81 -30.24
C LEU A 121 -37.62 -2.91 -30.18
N LEU A 122 -37.62 -1.77 -30.87
CA LEU A 122 -38.81 -0.91 -30.98
C LEU A 122 -39.99 -1.63 -31.65
N GLN A 123 -39.71 -2.52 -32.61
CA GLN A 123 -40.71 -3.32 -33.34
C GLN A 123 -41.03 -4.67 -32.68
N SER A 124 -40.43 -4.96 -31.51
CA SER A 124 -40.69 -6.21 -30.79
C SER A 124 -42.16 -6.31 -30.36
N GLN A 125 -42.68 -7.53 -30.33
CA GLN A 125 -44.07 -7.83 -29.94
C GLN A 125 -44.16 -8.63 -28.63
N CYS A 126 -43.05 -9.18 -28.16
CA CYS A 126 -43.04 -9.98 -26.94
C CYS A 126 -43.14 -9.09 -25.69
N GLU A 127 -43.75 -9.65 -24.65
CA GLU A 127 -43.92 -8.99 -23.34
C GLU A 127 -42.57 -8.73 -22.65
N ARG A 128 -41.59 -9.62 -22.87
CA ARG A 128 -40.23 -9.52 -22.30
C ARG A 128 -39.55 -8.18 -22.61
N PHE A 129 -39.79 -7.62 -23.79
CA PHE A 129 -39.18 -6.37 -24.24
C PHE A 129 -40.10 -5.16 -24.13
N GLU A 130 -41.27 -5.29 -23.51
CA GLU A 130 -42.25 -4.20 -23.37
C GLU A 130 -41.65 -2.96 -22.71
N PHE A 131 -41.11 -3.09 -21.49
CA PHE A 131 -40.50 -1.97 -20.78
C PHE A 131 -39.30 -1.36 -21.52
N TYR A 132 -38.57 -2.18 -22.28
CA TYR A 132 -37.47 -1.72 -23.10
C TYR A 132 -37.96 -0.90 -24.29
N ARG A 133 -38.96 -1.40 -24.99
CA ARG A 133 -39.61 -0.73 -26.12
C ARG A 133 -40.20 0.62 -25.69
N GLU A 134 -40.87 0.68 -24.54
CA GLU A 134 -41.39 1.93 -23.95
C GLU A 134 -40.27 2.95 -23.71
N LEU A 135 -39.17 2.55 -23.08
CA LEU A 135 -38.05 3.45 -22.81
C LEU A 135 -37.40 3.96 -24.09
N LEU A 136 -37.17 3.09 -25.07
CA LEU A 136 -36.58 3.48 -26.36
C LEU A 136 -37.49 4.44 -27.13
N ALA A 137 -38.81 4.21 -27.12
CA ALA A 137 -39.79 5.10 -27.76
C ALA A 137 -39.79 6.48 -27.09
N LYS A 138 -39.83 6.53 -25.75
CA LYS A 138 -39.75 7.78 -24.98
C LYS A 138 -38.44 8.52 -25.22
N THR A 139 -37.33 7.79 -25.32
CA THR A 139 -36.02 8.39 -25.61
C THR A 139 -35.98 9.01 -26.99
N ARG A 140 -36.52 8.32 -28.00
CA ARG A 140 -36.61 8.84 -29.37
C ARG A 140 -37.48 10.09 -29.43
N GLN A 141 -38.59 10.10 -28.69
CA GLN A 141 -39.43 11.29 -28.55
C GLN A 141 -38.65 12.47 -27.96
N ILE A 142 -37.93 12.27 -26.84
CA ILE A 142 -37.14 13.32 -26.18
C ILE A 142 -36.05 13.86 -27.13
N LEU A 143 -35.34 12.99 -27.85
CA LEU A 143 -34.30 13.41 -28.78
C LEU A 143 -34.87 14.23 -29.94
N ASN A 144 -36.02 13.82 -30.49
CA ASN A 144 -36.71 14.56 -31.55
C ASN A 144 -37.21 15.93 -31.06
N GLU A 145 -37.86 15.99 -29.89
CA GLU A 145 -38.38 17.23 -29.29
C GLU A 145 -37.26 18.24 -28.99
N LYS A 146 -36.06 17.74 -28.66
CA LYS A 146 -34.87 18.58 -28.38
C LYS A 146 -33.99 18.82 -29.61
N GLY A 147 -34.33 18.27 -30.77
CA GLY A 147 -33.58 18.46 -32.02
C GLY A 147 -32.18 17.83 -32.03
N PHE A 148 -32.01 16.67 -31.38
CA PHE A 148 -30.74 15.94 -31.38
C PHE A 148 -30.66 14.95 -32.55
N ASP A 149 -30.16 15.40 -33.69
CA ASP A 149 -29.88 14.54 -34.87
C ASP A 149 -28.50 13.86 -34.80
N GLU A 150 -27.64 14.31 -33.88
CA GLU A 150 -26.33 13.74 -33.59
C GLU A 150 -26.14 13.54 -32.08
N ALA A 151 -25.19 12.68 -31.71
CA ALA A 151 -24.80 12.54 -30.32
C ALA A 151 -24.31 13.89 -29.76
N PRO A 152 -24.88 14.34 -28.63
CA PRO A 152 -24.62 15.68 -28.13
C PRO A 152 -23.17 15.83 -27.66
N LYS A 153 -22.60 17.01 -27.89
CA LYS A 153 -21.24 17.37 -27.47
C LYS A 153 -21.28 18.34 -26.30
N GLU A 154 -20.26 18.27 -25.44
CA GLU A 154 -19.99 19.27 -24.39
C GLU A 154 -21.25 19.70 -23.60
N ASN A 155 -21.64 20.97 -23.71
CA ASN A 155 -22.77 21.55 -22.98
C ASN A 155 -24.12 20.92 -23.36
N GLN A 156 -24.30 20.52 -24.63
CA GLN A 156 -25.51 19.81 -25.07
C GLN A 156 -25.63 18.44 -24.39
N LYS A 157 -24.49 17.79 -24.10
CA LYS A 157 -24.49 16.51 -23.39
C LYS A 157 -25.00 16.70 -21.97
N VAL A 158 -24.52 17.72 -21.26
CA VAL A 158 -24.99 18.05 -19.90
C VAL A 158 -26.50 18.32 -19.88
N LEU A 159 -26.99 19.11 -20.85
CA LEU A 159 -28.43 19.39 -20.99
C LEU A 159 -29.25 18.12 -21.24
N LEU A 160 -28.82 17.24 -22.15
CA LEU A 160 -29.52 15.98 -22.41
C LEU A 160 -29.54 15.10 -21.14
N LEU A 161 -28.42 15.00 -20.43
CA LEU A 161 -28.35 14.23 -19.18
C LEU A 161 -29.31 14.76 -18.11
N GLN A 162 -29.45 16.07 -17.98
CA GLN A 162 -30.42 16.70 -17.06
C GLN A 162 -31.86 16.42 -17.48
N VAL A 163 -32.19 16.56 -18.77
CA VAL A 163 -33.53 16.25 -19.29
C VAL A 163 -33.89 14.80 -19.03
N ILE A 164 -32.97 13.87 -19.31
CA ILE A 164 -33.15 12.44 -19.05
C ILE A 164 -33.40 12.21 -17.56
N ARG A 165 -32.57 12.75 -16.67
CA ARG A 165 -32.73 12.57 -15.22
C ARG A 165 -34.08 13.07 -14.71
N ASN A 166 -34.62 14.14 -15.28
CA ASN A 166 -35.90 14.73 -14.89
C ASN A 166 -37.12 14.04 -15.51
N THR A 167 -36.95 13.27 -16.59
CA THR A 167 -38.07 12.72 -17.37
C THR A 167 -38.15 11.20 -17.33
N TYR A 168 -37.03 10.49 -17.14
CA TYR A 168 -37.02 9.04 -17.08
C TYR A 168 -37.66 8.53 -15.79
N PRO A 169 -38.45 7.44 -15.86
CA PRO A 169 -38.87 6.71 -14.66
C PRO A 169 -37.69 6.24 -13.79
N ASP A 170 -37.87 6.26 -12.47
CA ASP A 170 -36.84 5.90 -11.48
C ASP A 170 -36.19 4.54 -11.75
N LYS A 171 -37.00 3.55 -12.16
CA LYS A 171 -36.53 2.20 -12.53
C LYS A 171 -35.44 2.20 -13.61
N PHE A 172 -35.35 3.25 -14.42
CA PHE A 172 -34.38 3.38 -15.51
C PHE A 172 -33.18 4.27 -15.14
N LEU A 173 -33.26 4.99 -14.02
CA LEU A 173 -32.14 5.81 -13.53
C LEU A 173 -31.03 4.96 -12.91
N LYS A 174 -31.28 3.71 -12.53
CA LYS A 174 -30.23 2.79 -12.02
C LYS A 174 -29.04 2.68 -13.00
N TRP A 175 -29.30 2.46 -14.29
CA TRP A 175 -28.23 2.44 -15.30
C TRP A 175 -27.52 3.80 -15.42
N PHE A 176 -28.31 4.87 -15.41
CA PHE A 176 -27.81 6.23 -15.49
C PHE A 176 -26.83 6.55 -14.35
N ASP A 177 -27.18 6.22 -13.12
CA ASP A 177 -26.36 6.46 -11.93
C ASP A 177 -25.13 5.53 -11.87
N ALA A 178 -25.18 4.35 -12.50
CA ALA A 178 -24.05 3.43 -12.55
C ALA A 178 -22.94 3.88 -13.52
N VAL A 179 -23.29 4.64 -14.57
CA VAL A 179 -22.35 5.07 -15.62
C VAL A 179 -21.95 6.53 -15.56
N LEU A 180 -22.64 7.36 -14.77
CA LEU A 180 -22.44 8.81 -14.71
C LEU A 180 -22.50 9.32 -13.28
N LEU A 181 -21.53 10.17 -12.92
CA LEU A 181 -21.53 10.95 -11.70
C LEU A 181 -21.71 12.42 -12.06
N ILE A 182 -22.86 13.01 -11.72
CA ILE A 182 -23.16 14.42 -12.01
C ILE A 182 -22.83 15.27 -10.78
N GLY A 183 -21.80 16.12 -10.88
CA GLY A 183 -21.46 17.14 -9.89
C GLY A 183 -22.09 18.50 -10.22
N SER A 184 -21.87 19.51 -9.38
CA SER A 184 -22.36 20.88 -9.64
C SER A 184 -21.78 21.48 -10.93
N ASP A 185 -20.49 21.20 -11.21
CA ASP A 185 -19.75 21.90 -12.27
C ASP A 185 -19.20 20.95 -13.35
N LYS A 186 -19.25 19.62 -13.15
CA LYS A 186 -18.67 18.64 -14.09
C LYS A 186 -19.32 17.26 -13.99
N VAL A 187 -19.46 16.59 -15.13
CA VAL A 187 -19.78 15.16 -15.23
C VAL A 187 -18.50 14.33 -15.13
N SER A 188 -18.48 13.38 -14.21
CA SER A 188 -17.40 12.41 -14.02
C SER A 188 -17.87 11.00 -14.37
N TYR A 189 -16.93 10.13 -14.73
CA TYR A 189 -17.22 8.78 -15.19
C TYR A 189 -16.56 7.75 -14.28
N PRO A 190 -17.33 6.83 -13.67
CA PRO A 190 -16.78 5.70 -12.93
C PRO A 190 -15.88 4.79 -13.77
N PRO A 191 -14.90 4.11 -13.16
CA PRO A 191 -13.99 3.25 -13.92
C PRO A 191 -14.65 1.97 -14.46
N LEU A 192 -15.72 1.49 -13.79
CA LEU A 192 -16.33 0.18 -14.03
C LEU A 192 -17.02 0.07 -15.39
N LEU A 193 -17.83 1.06 -15.78
CA LEU A 193 -18.62 1.03 -17.03
C LEU A 193 -18.11 2.04 -18.07
N GLY A 194 -16.83 2.43 -17.92
CA GLY A 194 -16.11 3.31 -18.82
C GLY A 194 -16.72 4.71 -18.92
N THR A 195 -16.61 5.34 -20.09
CA THR A 195 -16.95 6.75 -20.28
C THR A 195 -18.43 6.91 -20.64
N GLY A 196 -19.32 6.71 -19.65
CA GLY A 196 -20.76 6.85 -19.84
C GLY A 196 -21.36 5.69 -20.65
N GLY A 197 -20.92 4.47 -20.37
CA GLY A 197 -21.37 3.26 -21.08
C GLY A 197 -20.50 2.87 -22.28
N ASN A 198 -19.31 3.45 -22.43
CA ASN A 198 -18.36 3.14 -23.52
C ASN A 198 -17.02 2.66 -23.00
N ASP A 199 -16.45 1.66 -23.66
CA ASP A 199 -15.06 1.22 -23.51
C ASP A 199 -14.32 1.29 -24.85
N GLY A 200 -13.58 2.38 -25.07
CA GLY A 200 -13.01 2.70 -26.37
C GLY A 200 -14.10 2.85 -27.44
N ARG A 201 -14.11 1.95 -28.45
CA ARG A 201 -15.13 1.89 -29.51
C ARG A 201 -16.34 1.01 -29.16
N LEU A 202 -16.28 0.28 -28.05
CA LEU A 202 -17.34 -0.60 -27.61
C LEU A 202 -18.42 0.19 -26.85
N ASP A 203 -19.63 0.23 -27.39
CA ASP A 203 -20.81 0.74 -26.66
C ASP A 203 -21.50 -0.42 -25.92
N PHE A 204 -21.54 -0.36 -24.59
CA PHE A 204 -22.12 -1.42 -23.77
C PHE A 204 -23.62 -1.59 -24.02
N THR A 205 -24.34 -0.50 -24.30
CA THR A 205 -25.80 -0.52 -24.42
C THR A 205 -26.26 -1.17 -25.72
N ASN A 206 -25.62 -0.82 -26.84
CA ASN A 206 -25.87 -1.49 -28.13
C ASN A 206 -25.48 -2.97 -28.05
N ASN A 207 -24.33 -3.28 -27.45
CA ASN A 207 -23.86 -4.66 -27.29
C ASN A 207 -24.78 -5.51 -26.42
N TYR A 208 -25.40 -4.91 -25.40
CA TYR A 208 -26.41 -5.55 -24.56
C TYR A 208 -27.67 -5.85 -25.36
N MET A 209 -28.21 -4.86 -26.09
CA MET A 209 -29.38 -5.03 -26.96
C MET A 209 -29.18 -6.11 -28.03
N GLN A 210 -28.02 -6.12 -28.69
CA GLN A 210 -27.69 -7.15 -29.67
C GLN A 210 -27.71 -8.55 -29.06
N ARG A 211 -27.18 -8.72 -27.85
CA ARG A 211 -27.14 -10.02 -27.18
C ARG A 211 -28.52 -10.46 -26.70
N LEU A 212 -29.36 -9.53 -26.24
CA LEU A 212 -30.76 -9.86 -25.94
C LEU A 212 -31.50 -10.40 -27.17
N LEU A 213 -31.32 -9.78 -28.34
CA LEU A 213 -31.90 -10.27 -29.60
C LEU A 213 -31.25 -11.58 -30.12
N ARG A 214 -30.08 -11.97 -29.58
CA ARG A 214 -29.48 -13.30 -29.82
C ARG A 214 -30.02 -14.36 -28.86
N LEU A 215 -30.39 -13.96 -27.65
CA LEU A 215 -30.96 -14.85 -26.64
C LEU A 215 -32.44 -15.13 -26.91
N PHE A 216 -33.20 -14.11 -27.31
CA PHE A 216 -34.65 -14.20 -27.43
C PHE A 216 -35.14 -13.69 -28.78
N ASP A 217 -36.13 -14.39 -29.34
CA ASP A 217 -36.85 -13.93 -30.52
C ASP A 217 -37.69 -12.68 -30.20
N SER A 218 -37.62 -11.66 -31.06
CA SER A 218 -38.27 -10.36 -30.81
C SER A 218 -39.79 -10.38 -30.91
N ILE A 219 -40.37 -11.42 -31.51
CA ILE A 219 -41.82 -11.54 -31.70
C ILE A 219 -42.41 -12.44 -30.61
N THR A 220 -41.87 -13.65 -30.48
CA THR A 220 -42.39 -14.69 -29.57
C THR A 220 -41.80 -14.63 -28.16
N GLY A 221 -40.62 -14.01 -27.98
CA GLY A 221 -39.92 -13.96 -26.70
C GLY A 221 -39.31 -15.29 -26.25
N LYS A 222 -39.39 -16.34 -27.08
CA LYS A 222 -38.85 -17.67 -26.79
C LYS A 222 -37.32 -17.70 -26.97
N PRO A 223 -36.61 -18.53 -26.18
CA PRO A 223 -35.18 -18.70 -26.31
C PRO A 223 -34.81 -19.41 -27.63
N ASN A 224 -33.68 -19.02 -28.22
CA ASN A 224 -33.13 -19.67 -29.41
C ASN A 224 -32.45 -21.03 -29.09
N SER A 225 -32.17 -21.86 -30.11
CA SER A 225 -31.77 -23.28 -29.97
C SER A 225 -30.47 -23.57 -29.21
N CYS A 226 -29.60 -22.59 -28.95
CA CYS A 226 -28.34 -22.77 -28.18
C CYS A 226 -28.38 -22.09 -26.79
N VAL A 227 -29.47 -21.41 -26.46
CA VAL A 227 -29.55 -20.48 -25.32
C VAL A 227 -29.55 -21.20 -23.98
N ILE A 228 -30.10 -22.42 -23.94
CA ILE A 228 -30.12 -23.27 -22.75
C ILE A 228 -28.70 -23.71 -22.39
N ASP A 229 -27.91 -24.19 -23.36
CA ASP A 229 -26.54 -24.64 -23.14
C ASP A 229 -25.62 -23.47 -22.76
N TRP A 230 -25.82 -22.31 -23.39
CA TRP A 230 -25.15 -21.07 -22.97
C TRP A 230 -25.50 -20.69 -21.54
N LEU A 231 -26.77 -20.80 -21.12
CA LEU A 231 -27.15 -20.48 -19.75
C LEU A 231 -26.51 -21.43 -18.75
N LYS A 232 -26.54 -22.74 -19.03
CA LYS A 232 -25.89 -23.77 -18.21
C LYS A 232 -24.38 -23.57 -18.11
N GLN A 233 -23.72 -23.15 -19.19
CA GLN A 233 -22.31 -22.80 -19.14
C GLN A 233 -22.06 -21.55 -18.30
N SER A 234 -22.89 -20.52 -18.44
CA SER A 234 -22.72 -19.25 -17.72
C SER A 234 -22.94 -19.44 -16.20
N ILE A 235 -23.95 -20.22 -15.79
CA ILE A 235 -24.29 -20.39 -14.37
C ILE A 235 -23.52 -21.54 -13.72
N PHE A 236 -23.44 -22.70 -14.38
CA PHE A 236 -22.92 -23.94 -13.80
C PHE A 236 -21.57 -24.40 -14.38
N LEU A 237 -20.99 -23.62 -15.30
CA LEU A 237 -19.72 -23.94 -15.95
C LEU A 237 -19.74 -25.25 -16.75
N GLN A 238 -20.91 -25.68 -17.22
CA GLN A 238 -21.05 -26.84 -18.10
C GLN A 238 -20.44 -26.56 -19.49
N SER A 239 -19.81 -27.56 -20.12
CA SER A 239 -19.23 -27.39 -21.45
C SER A 239 -20.30 -27.06 -22.49
N THR A 240 -20.09 -26.03 -23.32
CA THR A 240 -21.01 -25.66 -24.40
C THR A 240 -20.27 -25.52 -25.73
N PRO A 241 -20.84 -26.03 -26.84
CA PRO A 241 -20.39 -25.69 -28.17
C PRO A 241 -20.93 -24.32 -28.61
N HIS A 242 -20.43 -23.80 -29.74
CA HIS A 242 -20.99 -22.64 -30.45
C HIS A 242 -21.01 -21.28 -29.70
N MET A 243 -19.98 -20.97 -28.91
CA MET A 243 -19.79 -19.61 -28.37
C MET A 243 -19.63 -18.57 -29.50
N LEU A 244 -19.99 -17.31 -29.24
CA LEU A 244 -19.85 -16.24 -30.21
C LEU A 244 -18.37 -15.96 -30.47
N LYS A 245 -17.97 -16.04 -31.74
CA LYS A 245 -16.64 -15.69 -32.24
C LYS A 245 -16.57 -14.19 -32.55
N ASP A 246 -15.40 -13.59 -32.36
CA ASP A 246 -15.10 -12.19 -32.73
C ASP A 246 -16.01 -11.16 -32.05
N ALA A 247 -16.63 -11.52 -30.92
CA ALA A 247 -17.41 -10.60 -30.11
C ALA A 247 -16.51 -9.88 -29.08
N ALA A 248 -16.91 -8.71 -28.61
CA ALA A 248 -16.18 -7.95 -27.61
C ALA A 248 -16.90 -7.99 -26.25
N ILE A 249 -16.21 -8.40 -25.19
CA ILE A 249 -16.70 -8.40 -23.80
C ILE A 249 -16.27 -7.16 -23.01
N GLY A 250 -15.50 -6.27 -23.66
CA GLY A 250 -14.88 -5.11 -23.03
C GLY A 250 -13.80 -5.50 -22.03
N GLN A 251 -13.58 -4.64 -21.05
CA GLN A 251 -12.53 -4.77 -20.03
C GLN A 251 -12.70 -5.93 -19.02
N PHE A 252 -13.84 -6.63 -18.97
CA PHE A 252 -14.22 -7.44 -17.79
C PHE A 252 -13.77 -8.91 -17.80
N LEU A 253 -13.42 -9.46 -18.97
CA LEU A 253 -13.02 -10.87 -19.12
C LEU A 253 -11.73 -10.98 -19.95
N PRO A 254 -10.57 -10.59 -19.37
CA PRO A 254 -9.30 -10.52 -20.10
C PRO A 254 -8.88 -11.85 -20.73
N GLY A 255 -9.16 -12.98 -20.09
CA GLY A 255 -8.80 -14.31 -20.60
C GLY A 255 -9.50 -14.73 -21.90
N ASN A 256 -10.65 -14.13 -22.23
CA ASN A 256 -11.46 -14.48 -23.40
C ASN A 256 -11.41 -13.41 -24.50
N ALA A 257 -10.59 -12.37 -24.34
CA ALA A 257 -10.48 -11.25 -25.28
C ALA A 257 -9.72 -11.59 -26.57
N GLY A 258 -9.32 -12.87 -26.75
CA GLY A 258 -8.42 -13.33 -27.80
C GLY A 258 -6.96 -12.99 -27.47
N SER A 259 -6.06 -13.96 -27.63
CA SER A 259 -4.63 -13.77 -27.39
C SER A 259 -3.77 -14.56 -28.38
N PRO A 260 -2.53 -14.11 -28.63
CA PRO A 260 -1.49 -14.96 -29.20
C PRO A 260 -1.39 -16.26 -28.38
N ASN A 261 -1.29 -17.41 -29.06
CA ASN A 261 -1.19 -18.74 -28.46
C ASN A 261 -2.32 -19.14 -27.48
N GLY A 262 -3.50 -18.51 -27.55
CA GLY A 262 -4.64 -18.84 -26.67
C GLY A 262 -5.37 -20.15 -27.02
N THR A 263 -5.03 -20.78 -28.15
CA THR A 263 -5.51 -22.12 -28.55
C THR A 263 -4.36 -22.88 -29.23
N SER A 264 -4.59 -24.08 -29.76
CA SER A 264 -3.58 -24.88 -30.48
C SER A 264 -3.02 -24.23 -31.78
N GLY A 265 -3.31 -22.96 -32.04
CA GLY A 265 -2.73 -22.13 -33.11
C GLY A 265 -2.12 -20.82 -32.59
N PHE A 266 -1.44 -20.08 -33.46
CA PHE A 266 -0.68 -18.87 -33.10
C PHE A 266 -1.54 -17.69 -32.61
N GLU A 267 -2.82 -17.65 -32.97
CA GLU A 267 -3.79 -16.66 -32.49
C GLU A 267 -5.12 -17.32 -32.16
N SER A 268 -5.79 -16.81 -31.12
CA SER A 268 -7.15 -17.20 -30.76
C SER A 268 -8.11 -16.02 -30.93
N LYS A 269 -9.26 -16.29 -31.54
CA LYS A 269 -10.37 -15.33 -31.59
C LYS A 269 -11.06 -15.26 -30.24
N SER A 270 -11.69 -14.12 -29.94
CA SER A 270 -12.52 -14.01 -28.74
C SER A 270 -13.70 -14.98 -28.80
N LEU A 271 -13.97 -15.65 -27.68
CA LEU A 271 -15.09 -16.57 -27.49
C LEU A 271 -15.91 -16.10 -26.29
N ILE A 272 -17.15 -15.68 -26.56
CA ILE A 272 -18.01 -15.06 -25.55
C ILE A 272 -19.36 -15.73 -25.51
N ASN A 273 -19.82 -15.97 -24.29
CA ASN A 273 -21.19 -16.34 -24.02
C ASN A 273 -22.07 -15.06 -23.88
N PRO A 274 -23.18 -14.93 -24.64
CA PRO A 274 -24.08 -13.77 -24.52
C PRO A 274 -24.64 -13.57 -23.11
N TRP A 275 -24.92 -14.64 -22.36
CA TRP A 275 -25.44 -14.57 -21.00
C TRP A 275 -24.45 -13.92 -20.05
N ASP A 276 -23.15 -14.24 -20.16
CA ASP A 276 -22.14 -13.64 -19.29
C ASP A 276 -22.13 -12.11 -19.41
N PHE A 277 -22.23 -11.58 -20.64
CA PHE A 277 -22.25 -10.13 -20.87
C PHE A 277 -23.55 -9.48 -20.37
N VAL A 278 -24.70 -10.13 -20.61
CA VAL A 278 -26.00 -9.63 -20.16
C VAL A 278 -26.04 -9.59 -18.62
N LEU A 279 -25.76 -10.71 -17.96
CA LEU A 279 -25.81 -10.81 -16.50
C LEU A 279 -24.74 -9.96 -15.82
N MET A 280 -23.56 -9.80 -16.42
CA MET A 280 -22.52 -8.90 -15.92
C MET A 280 -22.98 -7.44 -15.94
N LEU A 281 -23.57 -6.97 -17.04
CA LEU A 281 -24.09 -5.58 -17.08
C LEU A 281 -25.25 -5.38 -16.11
N GLU A 282 -26.08 -6.41 -15.92
CA GLU A 282 -27.07 -6.40 -14.86
C GLU A 282 -26.40 -6.24 -13.48
N GLY A 283 -25.38 -7.04 -13.16
CA GLY A 283 -24.61 -6.86 -11.92
C GLY A 283 -24.01 -5.47 -11.73
N GLY A 284 -23.60 -4.81 -12.82
CA GLY A 284 -23.06 -3.45 -12.81
C GLY A 284 -24.03 -2.41 -12.21
N LEU A 285 -25.34 -2.69 -12.20
CA LEU A 285 -26.34 -1.78 -11.65
C LEU A 285 -26.31 -1.66 -10.11
N PHE A 286 -25.61 -2.55 -9.39
CA PHE A 286 -25.39 -2.36 -7.95
C PHE A 286 -24.58 -1.10 -7.64
N PHE A 287 -23.82 -0.60 -8.61
CA PHE A 287 -23.00 0.59 -8.46
C PHE A 287 -23.74 1.89 -8.84
N ALA A 288 -25.06 1.81 -9.05
CA ALA A 288 -25.95 2.96 -9.28
C ALA A 288 -26.12 3.89 -8.07
N THR A 289 -25.14 3.90 -7.18
CA THR A 289 -25.27 4.35 -5.81
C THR A 289 -25.14 5.86 -5.77
N ASN A 290 -26.18 6.51 -5.25
CA ASN A 290 -26.35 7.94 -5.08
C ASN A 290 -25.02 8.71 -4.93
N THR A 291 -24.89 9.80 -5.67
CA THR A 291 -23.87 10.83 -5.48
C THR A 291 -23.97 11.42 -4.07
N VAL A 292 -23.41 10.74 -3.07
CA VAL A 292 -23.31 11.27 -1.72
C VAL A 292 -22.31 12.44 -1.77
N ARG A 293 -22.78 13.66 -1.48
CA ARG A 293 -21.88 14.75 -1.10
C ARG A 293 -21.17 14.33 0.18
N ARG A 294 -19.97 13.75 0.05
CA ARG A 294 -19.12 13.42 1.20
C ARG A 294 -18.58 14.73 1.77
N LEU A 295 -19.26 15.27 2.78
CA LEU A 295 -19.01 16.59 3.40
C LEU A 295 -17.64 16.73 4.09
N ASN A 296 -16.82 15.67 4.14
CA ASN A 296 -15.61 15.60 4.97
C ASN A 296 -14.29 15.48 4.17
N SER A 297 -14.29 15.72 2.85
CA SER A 297 -13.05 15.81 2.07
C SER A 297 -12.61 17.27 1.92
N ASP A 298 -11.31 17.54 2.14
CA ASP A 298 -10.61 18.81 1.81
C ASP A 298 -10.76 19.24 0.34
N THR A 299 -11.34 18.38 -0.50
CA THR A 299 -11.80 18.69 -1.85
C THR A 299 -13.32 18.79 -1.81
N ALA A 300 -13.84 19.98 -2.07
CA ALA A 300 -15.28 20.23 -2.16
C ALA A 300 -15.95 19.19 -3.09
N GLY A 301 -16.88 18.40 -2.55
CA GLY A 301 -17.86 17.65 -3.34
C GLY A 301 -17.32 16.52 -4.23
N ALA A 302 -16.29 15.77 -3.81
CA ALA A 302 -15.84 14.61 -4.56
C ALA A 302 -16.94 13.54 -4.67
N LEU A 303 -17.45 13.30 -5.88
CA LEU A 303 -18.37 12.22 -6.20
C LEU A 303 -17.61 10.89 -6.04
N SER A 304 -18.09 10.01 -5.15
CA SER A 304 -17.43 8.73 -4.88
C SER A 304 -18.20 7.57 -5.50
N PHE A 305 -17.51 6.77 -6.31
CA PHE A 305 -18.01 5.46 -6.73
C PHE A 305 -17.69 4.41 -5.65
N PRO A 306 -18.55 3.41 -5.40
CA PRO A 306 -18.34 2.44 -4.32
C PRO A 306 -16.98 1.75 -4.43
N PHE A 307 -16.29 1.67 -3.29
CA PHE A 307 -15.01 0.98 -3.12
C PHE A 307 -13.93 1.33 -4.17
N THR A 308 -13.97 2.57 -4.67
CA THR A 308 -13.05 3.04 -5.71
C THR A 308 -12.07 4.05 -5.14
N VAL A 309 -10.79 3.83 -5.41
CA VAL A 309 -9.69 4.70 -4.98
C VAL A 309 -8.73 4.95 -6.14
N ARG A 310 -7.83 5.92 -5.99
CA ARG A 310 -6.82 6.18 -7.02
C ARG A 310 -5.91 4.95 -7.16
N MET A 311 -5.65 4.56 -8.40
CA MET A 311 -4.70 3.49 -8.71
C MET A 311 -3.29 3.88 -8.25
N MET A 312 -2.64 2.95 -7.59
CA MET A 312 -1.23 2.99 -7.20
C MET A 312 -0.62 1.64 -7.53
N GLY A 313 0.58 1.60 -8.11
CA GLY A 313 1.31 0.36 -8.44
C GLY A 313 1.71 -0.47 -7.22
N VAL A 314 1.53 0.10 -6.02
CA VAL A 314 1.80 -0.50 -4.71
C VAL A 314 1.07 -1.83 -4.55
N GLY A 315 1.79 -2.87 -4.11
CA GLY A 315 1.22 -4.19 -3.82
C GLY A 315 0.87 -5.05 -5.05
N SER A 316 1.19 -4.58 -6.26
CA SER A 316 1.00 -5.32 -7.52
C SER A 316 2.23 -6.16 -7.93
N GLY A 317 3.36 -6.05 -7.22
CA GLY A 317 4.61 -6.77 -7.51
C GLY A 317 5.35 -6.35 -8.78
N ALA A 318 4.63 -5.84 -9.80
CA ALA A 318 5.14 -5.50 -11.13
C ALA A 318 4.62 -4.17 -11.70
N GLY A 319 3.92 -3.34 -10.89
CA GLY A 319 3.39 -2.06 -11.35
C GLY A 319 4.50 -1.02 -11.57
N SER A 320 4.60 -0.47 -12.79
CA SER A 320 5.45 0.69 -13.05
C SER A 320 4.71 1.99 -12.69
N PRO A 321 5.38 2.99 -12.07
CA PRO A 321 4.79 4.32 -11.85
C PRO A 321 4.31 4.99 -13.15
N LYS A 322 4.86 4.61 -14.31
CA LYS A 322 4.42 5.12 -15.62
C LYS A 322 3.07 4.55 -16.07
N ASP A 323 2.71 3.37 -15.58
CA ASP A 323 1.42 2.75 -15.90
C ASP A 323 0.28 3.37 -15.08
N GLU A 324 0.60 3.95 -13.91
CA GLU A 324 -0.37 4.67 -13.06
C GLU A 324 -1.00 5.85 -13.80
N ALA A 325 -0.20 6.66 -14.50
CA ALA A 325 -0.66 7.87 -15.18
C ALA A 325 -1.67 7.60 -16.32
N ASN A 326 -1.60 6.41 -16.92
CA ASN A 326 -2.46 5.99 -18.02
C ASN A 326 -3.56 4.99 -17.59
N SER A 327 -3.59 4.61 -16.32
CA SER A 327 -4.61 3.72 -15.75
C SER A 327 -5.84 4.49 -15.28
N ARG A 328 -7.00 3.80 -15.21
CA ARG A 328 -8.15 4.35 -14.46
C ARG A 328 -7.95 4.09 -12.97
N ASN A 329 -8.81 4.66 -12.14
CA ASN A 329 -8.91 4.31 -10.72
C ASN A 329 -9.03 2.80 -10.51
N GLU A 330 -8.62 2.31 -9.36
CA GLU A 330 -8.78 0.90 -8.97
C GLU A 330 -10.07 0.69 -8.18
N ILE A 331 -10.59 -0.54 -8.22
CA ILE A 331 -11.80 -0.93 -7.49
C ILE A 331 -11.54 -2.15 -6.61
N TRP A 332 -12.13 -2.16 -5.42
CA TRP A 332 -11.96 -3.20 -4.42
C TRP A 332 -13.32 -3.84 -4.13
N LEU A 333 -13.54 -5.03 -4.64
CA LEU A 333 -14.85 -5.66 -4.57
C LEU A 333 -15.01 -6.51 -3.31
N PRO A 334 -16.03 -6.26 -2.48
CA PRO A 334 -16.24 -7.01 -1.25
C PRO A 334 -16.66 -8.45 -1.55
N ILE A 335 -16.12 -9.39 -0.79
CA ILE A 335 -16.48 -10.81 -0.79
C ILE A 335 -16.95 -11.14 0.62
N TRP A 336 -18.14 -11.72 0.73
CA TRP A 336 -18.74 -12.12 2.00
C TRP A 336 -19.11 -13.60 1.97
N ASN A 337 -19.13 -14.23 3.14
CA ASN A 337 -19.38 -15.66 3.32
C ASN A 337 -20.70 -15.98 4.04
N GLN A 338 -21.50 -14.95 4.35
CA GLN A 338 -22.81 -15.09 5.00
C GLN A 338 -23.93 -14.81 4.00
N ALA A 339 -24.99 -15.61 4.03
CA ALA A 339 -26.15 -15.42 3.15
C ALA A 339 -26.78 -14.04 3.35
N THR A 340 -26.61 -13.16 2.35
CA THR A 340 -26.98 -11.75 2.40
C THR A 340 -28.01 -11.43 1.33
N SER A 341 -29.05 -10.69 1.69
CA SER A 341 -30.17 -10.33 0.80
C SER A 341 -29.79 -9.25 -0.21
N PHE A 342 -30.60 -9.12 -1.27
CA PHE A 342 -30.45 -8.04 -2.24
C PHE A 342 -30.48 -6.63 -1.61
N ALA A 343 -31.34 -6.41 -0.61
CA ALA A 343 -31.47 -5.11 0.06
C ALA A 343 -30.23 -4.75 0.89
N GLU A 344 -29.67 -5.71 1.62
CA GLU A 344 -28.44 -5.53 2.41
C GLU A 344 -27.24 -5.23 1.51
N ILE A 345 -27.08 -5.97 0.40
CA ILE A 345 -25.99 -5.72 -0.56
C ILE A 345 -26.18 -4.36 -1.23
N SER A 346 -27.41 -3.99 -1.58
CA SER A 346 -27.69 -2.66 -2.13
C SER A 346 -27.28 -1.55 -1.16
N CYS A 347 -27.58 -1.70 0.13
CA CYS A 347 -27.14 -0.77 1.17
C CYS A 347 -25.61 -0.71 1.29
N LEU A 348 -24.93 -1.87 1.30
CA LEU A 348 -23.47 -1.96 1.33
C LEU A 348 -22.80 -1.18 0.19
N PHE A 349 -23.26 -1.38 -1.05
CA PHE A 349 -22.73 -0.65 -2.20
C PHE A 349 -23.09 0.84 -2.11
N GLN A 350 -24.30 1.19 -1.64
CA GLN A 350 -24.72 2.58 -1.46
C GLN A 350 -23.84 3.37 -0.48
N GLU A 351 -23.46 2.76 0.64
CA GLU A 351 -22.56 3.38 1.60
C GLU A 351 -21.11 3.40 1.09
N GLY A 352 -20.65 2.26 0.57
CA GLY A 352 -19.29 2.09 0.05
C GLY A 352 -18.24 2.64 1.01
N ARG A 353 -18.41 2.37 2.31
CA ARG A 353 -17.67 3.03 3.38
C ARG A 353 -16.27 2.44 3.49
N VAL A 354 -15.28 3.29 3.26
CA VAL A 354 -13.86 2.95 3.44
C VAL A 354 -13.17 4.14 4.09
N THR A 355 -12.91 4.02 5.37
CA THR A 355 -12.37 5.10 6.21
C THR A 355 -11.06 4.70 6.87
N VAL A 356 -10.08 5.59 6.80
CA VAL A 356 -8.83 5.50 7.57
C VAL A 356 -8.88 6.63 8.59
N ASP A 357 -8.83 6.28 9.87
CA ASP A 357 -9.02 7.20 11.00
C ASP A 357 -10.34 7.99 10.89
N ARG A 358 -10.27 9.25 10.43
CA ARG A 358 -11.40 10.18 10.30
C ARG A 358 -11.63 10.66 8.86
N ARG A 359 -10.92 10.07 7.89
CA ARG A 359 -10.99 10.46 6.47
C ARG A 359 -11.29 9.27 5.58
N PHE A 360 -11.73 9.53 4.35
CA PHE A 360 -11.87 8.49 3.34
C PHE A 360 -10.52 8.01 2.82
N ALA A 361 -10.47 6.76 2.40
CA ALA A 361 -9.32 6.21 1.70
C ALA A 361 -9.15 6.89 0.33
N LYS A 362 -7.92 7.29 0.01
CA LYS A 362 -7.59 8.00 -1.24
C LYS A 362 -6.97 7.08 -2.29
N ASP A 363 -6.25 6.07 -1.83
CA ASP A 363 -5.46 5.15 -2.65
C ASP A 363 -5.48 3.73 -2.07
N GLY A 364 -4.84 2.79 -2.76
CA GLY A 364 -4.81 1.38 -2.36
C GLY A 364 -4.11 1.10 -1.02
N LEU A 365 -3.14 1.92 -0.60
CA LEU A 365 -2.51 1.76 0.72
C LEU A 365 -3.48 2.20 1.82
N ASP A 366 -4.17 3.32 1.63
CA ASP A 366 -5.24 3.73 2.53
C ASP A 366 -6.35 2.68 2.60
N PHE A 367 -6.73 2.09 1.47
CA PHE A 367 -7.75 1.04 1.45
C PHE A 367 -7.31 -0.16 2.30
N ALA A 368 -6.07 -0.63 2.10
CA ALA A 368 -5.52 -1.74 2.88
C ALA A 368 -5.42 -1.41 4.39
N ARG A 369 -5.08 -0.16 4.73
CA ARG A 369 -5.11 0.34 6.13
C ARG A 369 -6.51 0.33 6.72
N ALA A 370 -7.51 0.79 5.95
CA ALA A 370 -8.91 0.76 6.37
C ALA A 370 -9.36 -0.67 6.67
N ILE A 371 -9.01 -1.64 5.80
CA ILE A 371 -9.28 -3.06 6.05
C ILE A 371 -8.64 -3.53 7.37
N SER A 372 -7.35 -3.21 7.59
CA SER A 372 -6.63 -3.64 8.79
C SER A 372 -7.12 -3.03 10.11
N ALA A 373 -7.84 -1.90 10.05
CA ALA A 373 -8.35 -1.16 11.20
C ALA A 373 -9.88 -1.25 11.34
N PHE A 374 -10.54 -2.15 10.62
CA PHE A 374 -12.01 -2.24 10.54
C PHE A 374 -12.70 -0.91 10.16
N GLY A 375 -12.05 -0.14 9.29
CA GLY A 375 -12.60 1.05 8.66
C GLY A 375 -13.55 0.76 7.49
N VAL A 376 -13.96 -0.49 7.32
CA VAL A 376 -14.89 -1.01 6.30
C VAL A 376 -16.11 -1.64 6.98
N ASP A 377 -17.18 -1.87 6.22
CA ASP A 377 -18.41 -2.47 6.77
C ASP A 377 -18.19 -3.88 7.32
N LYS A 378 -18.91 -4.20 8.41
CA LYS A 378 -18.85 -5.52 9.07
C LYS A 378 -19.48 -6.59 8.17
N GLY A 379 -18.98 -7.82 8.27
CA GLY A 379 -19.49 -8.97 7.51
C GLY A 379 -18.81 -9.20 6.16
N ILE A 380 -17.91 -8.30 5.74
CA ILE A 380 -17.05 -8.52 4.57
C ILE A 380 -15.86 -9.38 4.98
N ALA A 381 -15.70 -10.53 4.36
CA ALA A 381 -14.60 -11.46 4.65
C ALA A 381 -13.31 -11.04 3.94
N GLU A 382 -13.41 -10.63 2.67
CA GLU A 382 -12.26 -10.29 1.84
C GLU A 382 -12.60 -9.17 0.84
N PHE A 383 -11.58 -8.56 0.25
CA PHE A 383 -11.72 -7.68 -0.91
C PHE A 383 -10.87 -8.18 -2.07
N GLN A 384 -11.47 -8.29 -3.25
CA GLN A 384 -10.76 -8.53 -4.50
C GLN A 384 -10.39 -7.19 -5.16
N ARG A 385 -9.10 -6.91 -5.27
CA ARG A 385 -8.58 -5.68 -5.88
C ARG A 385 -8.45 -5.85 -7.40
N TYR A 386 -8.92 -4.86 -8.14
CA TYR A 386 -8.78 -4.75 -9.59
C TYR A 386 -8.14 -3.44 -10.01
N GLY A 387 -7.10 -3.54 -10.82
CA GLY A 387 -6.50 -2.41 -11.53
C GLY A 387 -6.99 -2.37 -12.98
N PHE A 388 -7.34 -1.18 -13.48
CA PHE A 388 -7.75 -1.01 -14.87
C PHE A 388 -6.57 -0.52 -15.71
N VAL A 389 -5.90 -1.46 -16.37
CA VAL A 389 -4.66 -1.22 -17.12
C VAL A 389 -4.96 -1.05 -18.61
N LYS A 390 -4.30 -0.08 -19.24
CA LYS A 390 -4.46 0.24 -20.67
C LYS A 390 -3.79 -0.85 -21.54
N ARG A 391 -4.52 -1.43 -22.50
CA ARG A 391 -4.01 -2.49 -23.40
C ARG A 391 -3.50 -1.92 -24.73
N ASN A 392 -4.38 -1.28 -25.50
CA ASN A 392 -4.07 -0.68 -26.80
C ASN A 392 -5.09 0.42 -27.11
N GLY A 393 -4.63 1.62 -27.47
CA GLY A 393 -5.49 2.81 -27.51
C GLY A 393 -6.24 2.95 -26.18
N ASP A 394 -7.47 3.46 -26.19
CA ASP A 394 -8.26 3.68 -24.98
C ASP A 394 -9.07 2.46 -24.50
N ALA A 395 -8.64 1.25 -24.85
CA ALA A 395 -9.19 0.00 -24.33
C ALA A 395 -8.46 -0.44 -23.06
N TYR A 396 -9.21 -0.76 -22.01
CA TYR A 396 -8.70 -1.15 -20.70
C TYR A 396 -8.96 -2.63 -20.42
N LEU A 397 -8.20 -3.21 -19.48
CA LEU A 397 -8.45 -4.53 -18.90
C LEU A 397 -8.57 -4.38 -17.39
N ALA A 398 -9.63 -4.96 -16.82
CA ALA A 398 -9.79 -5.11 -15.39
C ALA A 398 -8.96 -6.32 -14.93
N THR A 399 -7.72 -6.05 -14.52
CA THR A 399 -6.77 -7.07 -14.10
C THR A 399 -6.91 -7.30 -12.59
N PRO A 400 -7.23 -8.53 -12.15
CA PRO A 400 -7.19 -8.85 -10.72
C PRO A 400 -5.75 -8.73 -10.23
N VAL A 401 -5.53 -7.94 -9.18
CA VAL A 401 -4.19 -7.64 -8.64
C VAL A 401 -3.88 -8.59 -7.48
N ASN A 402 -4.69 -8.54 -6.43
CA ASN A 402 -4.56 -9.38 -5.26
C ASN A 402 -5.90 -9.45 -4.51
N ARG A 403 -5.99 -10.38 -3.56
CA ARG A 403 -7.12 -10.50 -2.64
C ARG A 403 -6.63 -10.24 -1.22
N ILE A 404 -7.38 -9.45 -0.45
CA ILE A 404 -7.02 -9.05 0.90
C ILE A 404 -8.11 -9.47 1.87
N ALA A 405 -7.74 -10.29 2.85
CA ALA A 405 -8.64 -10.69 3.92
C ALA A 405 -8.87 -9.54 4.92
N THR A 406 -10.11 -9.38 5.36
CA THR A 406 -10.50 -8.43 6.39
C THR A 406 -10.11 -8.97 7.76
N ARG A 407 -8.96 -8.51 8.27
CA ARG A 407 -8.44 -8.89 9.59
C ARG A 407 -7.86 -7.69 10.32
N THR A 408 -8.00 -7.66 11.65
CA THR A 408 -7.28 -6.67 12.45
C THR A 408 -5.80 -6.90 12.37
N ASN A 409 -5.06 -5.82 12.15
CA ASN A 409 -3.60 -5.84 12.27
C ASN A 409 -3.12 -4.58 13.01
N PRO A 410 -2.88 -4.68 14.33
CA PRO A 410 -2.43 -3.54 15.13
C PRO A 410 -1.11 -2.92 14.63
N ALA A 411 -0.23 -3.68 13.98
CA ALA A 411 1.02 -3.12 13.46
C ALA A 411 0.81 -2.18 12.27
N ALA A 412 -0.34 -2.23 11.60
CA ALA A 412 -0.69 -1.25 10.56
C ALA A 412 -0.87 0.16 11.16
N GLU A 413 -1.18 0.29 12.46
CA GLU A 413 -1.29 1.58 13.14
C GLU A 413 0.06 2.32 13.21
N LEU A 414 1.19 1.60 13.12
CA LEU A 414 2.52 2.21 13.05
C LEU A 414 2.65 3.18 11.87
N ILE A 415 1.91 2.94 10.79
CA ILE A 415 1.88 3.80 9.60
C ILE A 415 1.33 5.19 9.93
N ASN A 416 0.44 5.31 10.93
CA ASN A 416 -0.16 6.58 11.35
C ASN A 416 0.91 7.57 11.85
N GLU A 417 2.01 7.08 12.42
CA GLU A 417 3.12 7.93 12.86
C GLU A 417 3.86 8.59 11.69
N LEU A 418 3.95 7.88 10.55
CA LEU A 418 4.58 8.38 9.32
C LEU A 418 3.69 9.37 8.57
N GLU A 419 2.38 9.36 8.82
CA GLU A 419 1.44 10.33 8.23
C GLU A 419 1.45 11.69 8.94
N ARG A 420 2.09 11.78 10.13
CA ARG A 420 2.21 13.05 10.86
C ARG A 420 2.83 14.11 9.95
N ASN A 421 2.26 15.31 10.01
CA ASN A 421 2.64 16.45 9.18
C ASN A 421 2.62 16.16 7.66
N ARG A 422 1.83 15.17 7.23
CA ARG A 422 1.67 14.75 5.83
C ARG A 422 2.99 14.28 5.21
N PHE A 423 3.90 13.69 5.99
CA PHE A 423 5.21 13.29 5.51
C PHE A 423 5.13 12.31 4.31
N LEU A 424 4.35 11.23 4.42
CA LEU A 424 4.19 10.27 3.29
C LEU A 424 3.59 10.95 2.05
N ASP A 425 2.55 11.75 2.24
CA ASP A 425 1.90 12.56 1.20
C ASP A 425 2.88 13.51 0.46
N ASN A 426 3.81 14.11 1.20
CA ASN A 426 4.82 15.03 0.66
C ASN A 426 5.97 14.26 -0.02
N LEU A 427 6.41 13.14 0.57
CA LEU A 427 7.41 12.25 -0.02
C LEU A 427 6.93 11.71 -1.37
N ARG A 428 5.67 11.25 -1.47
CA ARG A 428 5.04 10.80 -2.71
C ARG A 428 5.02 11.89 -3.79
N ARG A 429 4.59 13.09 -3.41
CA ARG A 429 4.54 14.23 -4.32
C ARG A 429 5.92 14.61 -4.83
N PHE A 430 6.92 14.63 -3.94
CA PHE A 430 8.30 14.91 -4.33
C PHE A 430 8.86 13.82 -5.24
N ALA A 431 8.69 12.53 -4.90
CA ALA A 431 9.18 11.40 -5.68
C ALA A 431 8.58 11.33 -7.10
N ARG A 432 7.38 11.88 -7.32
CA ARG A 432 6.75 11.98 -8.64
C ARG A 432 7.17 13.21 -9.44
N SER A 433 7.88 14.15 -8.82
CA SER A 433 8.40 15.34 -9.50
C SER A 433 9.64 15.03 -10.32
N ASP A 434 9.93 15.88 -11.29
CA ASP A 434 11.17 15.90 -12.07
C ASP A 434 12.42 16.26 -11.24
N LYS A 435 12.23 16.78 -10.02
CA LYS A 435 13.32 17.16 -9.11
C LYS A 435 13.90 15.98 -8.33
N ALA A 436 13.20 14.84 -8.23
CA ALA A 436 13.63 13.71 -7.42
C ALA A 436 14.70 12.87 -8.13
N SER A 437 15.71 12.43 -7.38
CA SER A 437 16.73 11.50 -7.90
C SER A 437 16.14 10.09 -8.05
N GLY A 438 16.59 9.34 -9.06
CA GLY A 438 16.11 7.96 -9.28
C GLY A 438 16.23 7.05 -8.06
N ARG A 439 17.25 7.27 -7.21
CA ARG A 439 17.44 6.55 -5.94
C ARG A 439 16.33 6.87 -4.94
N LEU A 440 15.95 8.14 -4.78
CA LEU A 440 14.84 8.55 -3.91
C LEU A 440 13.49 8.03 -4.42
N VAL A 441 13.28 8.04 -5.74
CA VAL A 441 12.07 7.46 -6.36
C VAL A 441 11.98 5.97 -6.05
N SER A 442 13.08 5.24 -6.22
CA SER A 442 13.14 3.81 -5.89
C SER A 442 12.88 3.54 -4.40
N PHE A 443 13.49 4.31 -3.50
CA PHE A 443 13.25 4.16 -2.06
C PHE A 443 11.80 4.47 -1.66
N ALA A 444 11.19 5.51 -2.21
CA ALA A 444 9.79 5.82 -1.95
C ALA A 444 8.87 4.69 -2.40
N HIS A 445 9.09 4.13 -3.61
CA HIS A 445 8.30 3.02 -4.12
C HIS A 445 8.50 1.73 -3.30
N GLN A 446 9.74 1.42 -2.89
CA GLN A 446 10.02 0.30 -2.00
C GLN A 446 9.35 0.48 -0.63
N LEU A 447 9.39 1.69 -0.07
CA LEU A 447 8.73 2.00 1.20
C LEU A 447 7.22 1.77 1.09
N GLU A 448 6.58 2.24 0.03
CA GLU A 448 5.13 2.03 -0.15
C GLU A 448 4.75 0.55 -0.23
N ASN A 449 5.52 -0.26 -0.97
CA ASN A 449 5.29 -1.70 -1.03
C ASN A 449 5.44 -2.36 0.35
N ARG A 450 6.48 -1.99 1.10
CA ARG A 450 6.70 -2.52 2.46
C ARG A 450 5.62 -2.08 3.45
N LEU A 451 5.14 -0.84 3.35
CA LEU A 451 4.00 -0.34 4.13
C LEU A 451 2.71 -1.08 3.77
N PHE A 452 2.49 -1.40 2.49
CA PHE A 452 1.36 -2.22 2.06
C PHE A 452 1.45 -3.64 2.61
N ASP A 453 2.63 -4.27 2.56
CA ASP A 453 2.85 -5.59 3.16
C ASP A 453 2.64 -5.57 4.69
N LEU A 454 3.00 -4.46 5.36
CA LEU A 454 2.76 -4.28 6.79
C LEU A 454 1.27 -4.28 7.15
N THR A 455 0.39 -3.78 6.26
CA THR A 455 -1.07 -3.87 6.48
C THR A 455 -1.56 -5.31 6.48
N ARG A 456 -0.89 -6.19 5.74
CA ARG A 456 -1.27 -7.58 5.59
C ARG A 456 -0.75 -8.41 6.74
N SER A 457 0.53 -8.30 7.12
CA SER A 457 1.14 -9.17 8.11
C SER A 457 2.10 -8.45 9.06
N THR A 458 2.22 -8.98 10.28
CA THR A 458 3.22 -8.62 11.27
C THR A 458 4.45 -9.50 11.14
N ASP A 459 5.43 -9.02 10.37
CA ASP A 459 6.75 -9.64 10.25
C ASP A 459 7.83 -8.65 10.71
N SER A 460 8.70 -9.08 11.63
CA SER A 460 9.79 -8.26 12.13
C SER A 460 10.78 -7.88 11.03
N LYS A 461 10.99 -8.77 10.04
CA LYS A 461 11.82 -8.46 8.89
C LYS A 461 11.24 -7.33 8.05
N ASN A 462 9.93 -7.33 7.81
CA ASN A 462 9.27 -6.24 7.08
C ASN A 462 9.37 -4.90 7.84
N CYS A 463 9.19 -4.92 9.17
CA CYS A 463 9.39 -3.73 10.02
C CYS A 463 10.85 -3.21 9.97
N GLN A 464 11.83 -4.12 10.00
CA GLN A 464 13.25 -3.77 9.81
C GLN A 464 13.49 -3.14 8.44
N ASP A 465 12.99 -3.74 7.37
CA ASP A 465 13.13 -3.22 6.00
C ASP A 465 12.54 -1.80 5.87
N ILE A 466 11.39 -1.55 6.50
CA ILE A 466 10.78 -0.20 6.56
C ILE A 466 11.72 0.77 7.29
N LEU A 467 12.21 0.43 8.48
CA LEU A 467 13.13 1.30 9.23
C LEU A 467 14.41 1.60 8.44
N VAL A 468 14.99 0.59 7.79
CA VAL A 468 16.16 0.75 6.92
C VAL A 468 15.87 1.72 5.77
N LEU A 469 14.72 1.57 5.10
CA LEU A 469 14.30 2.48 4.03
C LEU A 469 14.08 3.90 4.56
N LEU A 470 13.46 4.08 5.73
CA LEU A 470 13.29 5.39 6.36
C LEU A 470 14.64 6.03 6.68
N GLY A 471 15.61 5.28 7.21
CA GLY A 471 16.97 5.77 7.44
C GLY A 471 17.65 6.25 6.15
N LYS A 472 17.56 5.43 5.08
CA LYS A 472 18.09 5.77 3.75
C LYS A 472 17.41 7.00 3.15
N ILE A 473 16.09 7.11 3.29
CA ILE A 473 15.31 8.27 2.84
C ILE A 473 15.72 9.52 3.61
N GLN A 474 15.72 9.47 4.95
CA GLN A 474 16.10 10.59 5.82
C GLN A 474 17.48 11.15 5.44
N ARG A 475 18.47 10.27 5.27
CA ARG A 475 19.82 10.66 4.86
C ARG A 475 19.82 11.30 3.47
N SER A 476 19.17 10.66 2.49
CA SER A 476 19.09 11.17 1.11
C SER A 476 18.40 12.53 1.03
N LEU A 477 17.34 12.74 1.83
CA LEU A 477 16.63 14.01 1.94
C LEU A 477 17.53 15.09 2.56
N SER A 478 18.29 14.74 3.60
CA SER A 478 19.21 15.69 4.26
C SER A 478 20.33 16.19 3.34
N GLN A 479 20.65 15.47 2.27
CA GLN A 479 21.71 15.84 1.33
C GLN A 479 21.19 16.64 0.12
N SER A 480 19.87 16.82 -0.02
CA SER A 480 19.25 17.44 -1.20
C SER A 480 18.45 18.69 -0.82
N HIS A 481 19.00 19.87 -1.17
CA HIS A 481 18.33 21.16 -0.90
C HIS A 481 16.91 21.23 -1.48
N LYS A 482 16.72 20.76 -2.73
CA LYS A 482 15.40 20.72 -3.39
C LYS A 482 14.40 19.85 -2.61
N ALA A 483 14.86 18.72 -2.07
CA ALA A 483 14.00 17.82 -1.32
C ALA A 483 13.61 18.41 0.04
N GLN A 484 14.54 19.12 0.68
CA GLN A 484 14.27 19.82 1.92
C GLN A 484 13.26 20.96 1.73
N GLU A 485 13.32 21.72 0.63
CA GLU A 485 12.35 22.79 0.33
C GLU A 485 10.93 22.26 0.12
N ASP A 486 10.79 21.16 -0.61
CA ASP A 486 9.48 20.61 -0.98
C ASP A 486 8.84 19.80 0.16
N ILE A 487 9.61 19.01 0.93
CA ILE A 487 9.09 18.21 2.05
C ILE A 487 9.06 19.01 3.36
N ARG A 488 9.96 20.00 3.52
CA ARG A 488 10.14 20.94 4.66
C ARG A 488 10.52 20.31 6.00
N GLN A 489 9.98 19.15 6.31
CA GLN A 489 10.19 18.47 7.57
C GLN A 489 10.88 17.10 7.39
N PRO A 490 11.78 16.73 8.31
CA PRO A 490 12.33 15.39 8.40
C PRO A 490 11.27 14.33 8.73
N ILE A 491 11.69 13.06 8.68
CA ILE A 491 10.83 11.94 9.11
C ILE A 491 10.37 12.17 10.56
N PRO A 492 9.07 12.06 10.89
CA PRO A 492 8.58 12.18 12.26
C PRO A 492 9.30 11.23 13.22
N LEU A 493 9.41 11.63 14.49
CA LEU A 493 9.90 10.72 15.52
C LEU A 493 8.90 9.57 15.74
N LEU A 494 9.45 8.36 15.76
CA LEU A 494 8.72 7.10 15.91
C LEU A 494 8.64 6.69 17.38
N THR A 495 7.59 5.96 17.75
CA THR A 495 7.43 5.42 19.10
C THR A 495 8.19 4.10 19.31
N HIS A 496 8.30 3.68 20.57
CA HIS A 496 8.95 2.42 20.95
C HIS A 496 8.27 1.17 20.36
N HIS A 497 7.03 1.28 19.86
CA HIS A 497 6.35 0.15 19.22
C HIS A 497 7.06 -0.32 17.95
N TRP A 498 7.74 0.57 17.21
CA TRP A 498 8.59 0.20 16.08
C TRP A 498 9.79 -0.65 16.52
N LEU A 499 10.35 -0.40 17.70
CA LEU A 499 11.45 -1.19 18.26
C LEU A 499 10.98 -2.62 18.58
N LEU A 500 9.81 -2.75 19.21
CA LEU A 500 9.21 -4.04 19.52
C LEU A 500 8.86 -4.82 18.26
N ALA A 501 8.21 -4.17 17.29
CA ALA A 501 7.74 -4.81 16.06
C ALA A 501 8.88 -5.25 15.13
N SER A 502 10.08 -4.67 15.27
CA SER A 502 11.25 -4.99 14.42
C SER A 502 12.27 -5.91 15.10
N ASN A 503 12.09 -6.27 16.37
CA ASN A 503 13.04 -7.09 17.10
C ASN A 503 12.98 -8.57 16.68
N ASP A 504 14.04 -9.06 16.04
CA ASP A 504 14.21 -10.47 15.64
C ASP A 504 15.18 -11.24 16.53
N ALA A 505 15.61 -10.65 17.66
CA ALA A 505 16.60 -11.18 18.59
C ALA A 505 17.98 -11.52 17.97
N SER A 506 18.32 -10.95 16.81
CA SER A 506 19.67 -11.09 16.23
C SER A 506 20.72 -10.22 16.94
N ASN A 507 21.99 -10.60 16.81
CA ASN A 507 23.12 -9.79 17.32
C ASN A 507 23.15 -8.43 16.61
N GLU A 508 22.94 -8.42 15.29
CA GLU A 508 22.96 -7.21 14.48
C GLU A 508 21.88 -6.21 14.93
N PHE A 509 20.66 -6.70 15.20
CA PHE A 509 19.57 -5.84 15.66
C PHE A 509 19.89 -5.23 17.04
N ARG A 510 20.40 -6.03 17.98
CA ARG A 510 20.77 -5.53 19.31
C ARG A 510 21.91 -4.51 19.26
N LEU A 511 22.94 -4.76 18.47
CA LEU A 511 24.04 -3.80 18.25
C LEU A 511 23.53 -2.50 17.62
N ALA A 512 22.68 -2.60 16.60
CA ALA A 512 22.09 -1.44 15.94
C ALA A 512 21.20 -0.62 16.88
N ALA A 513 20.36 -1.27 17.68
CA ALA A 513 19.49 -0.61 18.66
C ALA A 513 20.30 0.05 19.79
N ALA A 514 21.35 -0.64 20.29
CA ALA A 514 22.26 -0.09 21.28
C ALA A 514 22.93 1.19 20.77
N LEU A 515 23.47 1.13 19.55
CA LEU A 515 24.07 2.27 18.88
C LEU A 515 23.05 3.40 18.69
N ALA A 516 21.90 3.14 18.07
CA ALA A 516 20.85 4.13 17.79
C ALA A 516 20.34 4.85 19.05
N SER A 517 20.37 4.18 20.20
CA SER A 517 19.92 4.73 21.48
C SER A 517 20.93 5.67 22.17
N LEU A 518 22.14 5.86 21.62
CA LEU A 518 23.15 6.75 22.20
C LEU A 518 22.66 8.22 22.21
N LYS A 519 22.81 8.86 23.37
CA LYS A 519 22.44 10.24 23.65
C LYS A 519 23.44 10.90 24.62
N THR A 520 23.18 12.16 24.99
CA THR A 520 23.83 12.85 26.11
C THR A 520 22.82 12.99 27.24
N GLY A 521 23.30 13.11 28.48
CA GLY A 521 22.46 13.14 29.67
C GLY A 521 21.97 11.76 30.09
N TYR A 522 22.19 11.43 31.36
CA TYR A 522 21.56 10.29 32.02
C TYR A 522 20.17 10.74 32.51
N SER A 523 19.12 10.03 32.12
CA SER A 523 17.80 10.15 32.71
C SER A 523 17.49 8.80 33.36
N ASP A 524 17.51 8.72 34.69
CA ASP A 524 17.09 7.50 35.37
C ASP A 524 15.59 7.33 35.12
N ALA A 525 15.18 6.29 34.41
CA ALA A 525 13.77 6.03 34.10
C ALA A 525 12.96 5.63 35.35
N THR A 526 13.61 5.57 36.53
CA THR A 526 13.03 5.14 37.80
C THR A 526 12.87 6.25 38.84
N GLU A 527 13.34 7.47 38.58
CA GLU A 527 13.06 8.61 39.47
C GLU A 527 11.73 9.29 39.07
N PRO A 528 10.78 9.49 40.00
CA PRO A 528 9.59 10.30 39.74
C PRO A 528 10.02 11.71 39.32
N GLU A 529 9.34 12.29 38.33
CA GLU A 529 9.58 13.68 37.93
C GLU A 529 9.57 14.59 39.17
N ALA A 530 10.71 15.21 39.46
CA ALA A 530 10.81 16.14 40.57
C ALA A 530 9.83 17.31 40.36
N PRO A 531 9.23 17.86 41.44
CA PRO A 531 8.26 18.95 41.34
C PRO A 531 8.82 20.14 40.54
N PRO A 532 7.99 20.81 39.71
CA PRO A 532 8.43 21.82 38.74
C PRO A 532 9.17 23.02 39.35
N GLU A 533 9.05 23.25 40.65
CA GLU A 533 9.70 24.37 41.34
C GLU A 533 11.21 24.16 41.60
N THR A 534 11.71 22.92 41.60
CA THR A 534 13.16 22.63 41.80
C THR A 534 13.96 22.45 40.49
N ALA A 535 13.28 22.39 39.34
CA ALA A 535 13.89 22.17 38.02
C ALA A 535 14.58 23.41 37.41
N ARG A 536 14.51 24.58 38.06
CA ARG A 536 14.91 25.88 37.47
C ARG A 536 16.42 26.18 37.44
N ALA A 537 17.31 25.30 37.92
CA ALA A 537 18.75 25.57 37.97
C ALA A 537 19.68 24.42 37.52
N LYS A 538 19.18 23.34 36.91
CA LYS A 538 20.05 22.39 36.18
C LYS A 538 20.12 22.86 34.73
N THR A 539 21.28 23.33 34.30
CA THR A 539 21.63 23.61 32.90
C THR A 539 21.19 22.41 32.07
N ALA A 540 20.07 22.52 31.34
CA ALA A 540 19.52 21.40 30.60
C ALA A 540 20.56 20.99 29.54
N GLU A 541 21.25 19.86 29.77
CA GLU A 541 22.24 19.35 28.82
C GLU A 541 21.59 19.23 27.45
N LYS A 542 22.26 19.78 26.43
CA LYS A 542 21.74 19.69 25.07
C LYS A 542 21.91 18.25 24.60
N LEU A 543 20.80 17.64 24.21
CA LEU A 543 20.74 16.27 23.74
C LEU A 543 21.52 16.11 22.44
N LEU A 544 22.33 15.06 22.35
CA LEU A 544 23.08 14.67 21.16
C LEU A 544 22.68 13.24 20.77
N PRO A 545 21.45 12.98 20.28
CA PRO A 545 21.04 11.67 19.79
C PRO A 545 21.84 11.23 18.55
N MET A 546 21.93 9.93 18.29
CA MET A 546 22.59 9.42 17.06
C MET A 546 21.96 9.91 15.78
N ARG A 547 20.68 10.26 15.79
CA ARG A 547 19.97 10.81 14.63
C ARG A 547 20.70 11.99 13.97
N PHE A 548 21.35 12.84 14.76
CA PHE A 548 22.13 13.99 14.25
C PHE A 548 23.41 13.59 13.52
N HIS A 549 23.91 12.38 13.75
CA HIS A 549 25.09 11.86 13.07
C HIS A 549 24.76 11.19 11.73
N PHE A 550 23.49 10.85 11.50
CA PHE A 550 23.00 10.27 10.25
C PHE A 550 22.46 11.29 9.25
N ALA A 551 21.93 12.44 9.72
CA ALA A 551 21.31 13.46 8.88
C ALA A 551 21.47 14.88 9.45
N GLY A 552 21.62 15.87 8.58
CA GLY A 552 21.76 17.29 8.94
C GLY A 552 20.47 17.88 9.47
N LEU A 553 20.35 18.02 10.79
CA LEU A 553 19.16 18.46 11.50
C LEU A 553 19.47 19.59 12.48
N LYS A 554 18.49 20.48 12.69
CA LYS A 554 18.59 21.50 13.74
C LYS A 554 18.63 20.83 15.12
N THR A 555 19.48 21.36 15.99
CA THR A 555 19.73 20.85 17.35
C THR A 555 18.79 21.44 18.40
N ASP A 556 17.59 21.88 17.99
CA ASP A 556 16.56 22.37 18.91
C ASP A 556 15.87 21.22 19.65
N LYS A 557 14.79 21.48 20.40
CA LYS A 557 14.06 20.43 21.13
C LYS A 557 13.08 19.64 20.26
N LYS A 558 12.77 20.11 19.05
CA LYS A 558 11.70 19.54 18.21
C LYS A 558 12.25 18.59 17.15
N TRP A 559 13.49 18.79 16.71
CA TRP A 559 14.19 17.98 15.70
C TRP A 559 13.40 17.88 14.38
N ASP A 560 12.56 18.87 14.10
CA ASP A 560 11.55 18.89 13.04
C ASP A 560 11.97 19.73 11.82
N ALA A 561 13.25 20.14 11.77
CA ALA A 561 13.79 20.99 10.71
C ALA A 561 15.19 20.55 10.25
N TRP A 562 15.43 20.74 8.95
CA TRP A 562 16.73 20.51 8.33
C TRP A 562 17.76 21.58 8.72
N ASP A 563 19.03 21.18 8.74
CA ASP A 563 20.18 22.08 8.93
C ASP A 563 21.26 21.78 7.88
N ASN A 564 21.37 22.68 6.90
CA ASN A 564 22.33 22.58 5.80
C ASN A 564 23.78 22.85 6.22
N GLU A 565 23.99 23.45 7.38
CA GLU A 565 25.32 23.76 7.90
C GLU A 565 25.77 22.74 8.96
N SER A 566 24.95 21.72 9.21
CA SER A 566 25.21 20.72 10.24
C SER A 566 26.47 19.92 9.92
N ARG A 567 27.49 20.08 10.77
CA ARG A 567 28.72 19.28 10.74
C ARG A 567 28.61 18.00 11.59
N LEU A 568 27.44 17.72 12.15
CA LEU A 568 27.21 16.53 12.98
C LEU A 568 26.97 15.29 12.13
N ALA A 569 26.35 15.46 10.95
CA ALA A 569 26.00 14.40 10.03
C ALA A 569 27.24 13.88 9.27
N VAL A 570 27.89 12.87 9.84
CA VAL A 570 29.16 12.31 9.31
C VAL A 570 29.04 10.91 8.75
N TRP A 571 27.87 10.27 8.84
CA TRP A 571 27.68 8.90 8.36
C TRP A 571 27.76 8.82 6.82
N GLY A 572 28.72 8.03 6.32
CA GLY A 572 29.09 7.91 4.92
C GLY A 572 28.65 6.61 4.23
N GLU A 573 29.04 6.42 2.96
CA GLU A 573 28.89 5.14 2.23
C GLU A 573 30.02 4.13 2.55
N GLY A 574 30.86 4.40 3.56
CA GLY A 574 31.96 3.53 3.99
C GLY A 574 31.54 2.44 4.99
N SER A 575 32.53 1.66 5.46
CA SER A 575 32.32 0.61 6.45
C SER A 575 31.76 1.14 7.78
N LEU A 576 31.06 0.26 8.51
CA LEU A 576 30.54 0.56 9.84
C LEU A 576 31.64 1.08 10.77
N THR A 577 32.79 0.40 10.81
CA THR A 577 33.96 0.80 11.61
C THR A 577 34.41 2.22 11.32
N ARG A 578 34.56 2.59 10.03
CA ARG A 578 34.96 3.96 9.65
C ARG A 578 33.93 5.00 10.11
N ASN A 579 32.66 4.73 9.88
CA ASN A 579 31.57 5.63 10.27
C ASN A 579 31.49 5.80 11.80
N LEU A 580 31.73 4.73 12.57
CA LEU A 580 31.76 4.79 14.03
C LEU A 580 32.95 5.59 14.55
N CYS A 581 34.15 5.44 13.97
CA CYS A 581 35.32 6.23 14.34
C CYS A 581 35.10 7.74 14.10
N GLU A 582 34.57 8.11 12.93
CA GLU A 582 34.25 9.51 12.64
C GLU A 582 33.13 10.05 13.54
N THR A 583 32.11 9.23 13.79
CA THR A 583 31.04 9.58 14.72
C THR A 583 31.58 9.81 16.13
N ALA A 584 32.45 8.93 16.64
CA ALA A 584 33.08 9.07 17.95
C ALA A 584 33.81 10.42 18.08
N ARG A 585 34.63 10.76 17.07
CA ARG A 585 35.39 12.01 17.00
C ARG A 585 34.47 13.23 16.99
N CYS A 586 33.50 13.25 16.08
CA CYS A 586 32.56 14.36 15.96
C CYS A 586 31.68 14.53 17.20
N ARG A 587 31.25 13.42 17.80
CA ARG A 587 30.39 13.40 18.98
C ARG A 587 31.09 13.96 20.22
N LEU A 588 32.36 13.58 20.45
CA LEU A 588 33.17 14.12 21.54
C LEU A 588 33.44 15.62 21.36
N LEU A 589 33.79 16.05 20.15
CA LEU A 589 33.98 17.47 19.85
C LEU A 589 32.68 18.28 20.03
N ALA A 590 31.55 17.73 19.58
CA ALA A 590 30.25 18.37 19.74
C ALA A 590 29.86 18.49 21.22
N ALA A 591 30.07 17.43 22.03
CA ALA A 591 29.79 17.45 23.45
C ALA A 591 30.59 18.53 24.20
N GLN A 592 31.86 18.71 23.83
CA GLN A 592 32.70 19.80 24.37
C GLN A 592 32.15 21.18 23.99
N ARG A 593 31.77 21.39 22.72
CA ARG A 593 31.18 22.66 22.25
C ARG A 593 29.85 22.97 22.93
N LEU A 594 29.05 21.94 23.21
CA LEU A 594 27.78 22.05 23.92
C LEU A 594 27.93 22.14 25.44
N GLN A 595 29.16 22.07 25.97
CA GLN A 595 29.49 22.14 27.39
C GLN A 595 28.76 21.07 28.24
N ASN A 596 28.61 19.86 27.69
CA ASN A 596 28.05 18.74 28.46
C ASN A 596 28.98 18.35 29.61
N GLN A 597 28.41 17.99 30.76
CA GLN A 597 29.17 17.78 32.00
C GLN A 597 29.81 16.39 32.08
N ASP A 598 29.22 15.44 31.37
CA ASP A 598 29.65 14.04 31.27
C ASP A 598 29.90 13.64 29.79
N LYS A 599 30.50 12.46 29.61
CA LYS A 599 30.80 11.84 28.32
C LYS A 599 29.51 11.62 27.49
N PRO A 600 29.54 11.78 26.16
CA PRO A 600 28.34 11.68 25.33
C PRO A 600 27.92 10.24 25.00
N PHE A 601 28.08 9.31 25.94
CA PHE A 601 27.83 7.88 25.74
C PHE A 601 26.71 7.35 26.65
N ALA A 602 25.80 8.23 27.09
CA ALA A 602 24.55 7.80 27.69
C ALA A 602 23.72 7.04 26.65
N PHE A 603 22.87 6.12 27.09
CA PHE A 603 22.12 5.25 26.18
C PHE A 603 20.76 4.86 26.77
N GLY A 604 19.84 4.42 25.90
CA GLY A 604 18.55 3.86 26.31
C GLY A 604 18.58 2.33 26.42
N VAL A 605 19.24 1.65 25.48
CA VAL A 605 19.48 0.20 25.55
C VAL A 605 20.95 -0.10 25.27
N GLY A 606 21.49 -1.12 25.93
CA GLY A 606 22.87 -1.58 25.72
C GLY A 606 22.91 -2.94 25.03
N ALA A 607 23.99 -3.24 24.34
CA ALA A 607 24.29 -4.55 23.78
C ALA A 607 24.77 -5.52 24.88
N SER A 608 24.66 -6.81 24.61
CA SER A 608 25.26 -7.83 25.49
C SER A 608 26.75 -8.03 25.22
N LEU A 609 27.49 -8.62 26.17
CA LEU A 609 28.90 -8.98 26.00
C LEU A 609 29.08 -9.97 24.85
N GLY A 610 28.15 -10.91 24.65
CA GLY A 610 28.18 -11.80 23.50
C GLY A 610 28.00 -11.06 22.17
N ASP A 611 27.16 -10.01 22.13
CA ASP A 611 27.02 -9.18 20.93
C ASP A 611 28.33 -8.43 20.61
N ILE A 612 29.00 -7.89 21.65
CA ILE A 612 30.30 -7.22 21.50
C ILE A 612 31.38 -8.20 21.05
N SER A 613 31.40 -9.42 21.60
CA SER A 613 32.34 -10.47 21.18
C SER A 613 32.16 -10.81 19.71
N ALA A 614 30.91 -11.01 19.28
CA ALA A 614 30.59 -11.32 17.89
C ALA A 614 31.02 -10.20 16.93
N PHE A 615 30.85 -8.93 17.35
CA PHE A 615 31.38 -7.79 16.58
C PHE A 615 32.92 -7.80 16.50
N LEU A 616 33.62 -8.00 17.62
CA LEU A 616 35.08 -8.05 17.65
C LEU A 616 35.66 -9.21 16.82
N GLU A 617 34.96 -10.35 16.81
CA GLU A 617 35.28 -11.55 16.03
C GLU A 617 34.91 -11.42 14.53
N LYS A 618 34.28 -10.32 14.12
CA LYS A 618 33.79 -10.08 12.75
C LYS A 618 32.80 -11.16 12.29
N SER A 619 32.00 -11.69 13.21
CA SER A 619 30.97 -12.73 12.97
C SER A 619 29.56 -12.17 12.81
N VAL A 620 29.42 -10.85 12.63
CA VAL A 620 28.16 -10.12 12.41
C VAL A 620 28.17 -9.41 11.06
N ASP A 621 26.98 -9.10 10.55
CA ASP A 621 26.83 -8.28 9.33
C ASP A 621 26.89 -6.77 9.65
N ASP A 622 28.06 -6.17 9.43
CA ASP A 622 28.31 -4.73 9.60
C ASP A 622 27.36 -3.85 8.77
N GLN A 623 27.02 -4.26 7.55
CA GLN A 623 26.15 -3.48 6.68
C GLN A 623 24.73 -3.48 7.24
N ARG A 624 24.27 -4.63 7.74
CA ARG A 624 22.97 -4.75 8.40
C ARG A 624 22.89 -3.88 9.66
N ILE A 625 23.93 -3.88 10.50
CA ILE A 625 23.98 -3.03 11.71
C ILE A 625 23.90 -1.55 11.31
N SER A 626 24.69 -1.13 10.31
CA SER A 626 24.72 0.24 9.80
C SER A 626 23.36 0.69 9.25
N ASP A 627 22.71 -0.15 8.46
CA ASP A 627 21.40 0.13 7.85
C ASP A 627 20.30 0.21 8.91
N LEU A 628 20.27 -0.72 9.88
CA LEU A 628 19.30 -0.73 10.97
C LEU A 628 19.47 0.47 11.90
N ALA A 629 20.71 0.82 12.27
CA ALA A 629 20.98 1.91 13.21
C ALA A 629 20.46 3.26 12.71
N GLN A 630 20.57 3.52 11.40
CA GLN A 630 20.02 4.73 10.76
C GLN A 630 18.49 4.82 10.92
N GLY A 631 17.78 3.71 10.74
CA GLY A 631 16.33 3.64 10.90
C GLY A 631 15.88 3.69 12.36
N LEU A 632 16.53 2.91 13.22
CA LEU A 632 16.23 2.84 14.65
C LEU A 632 16.47 4.20 15.34
N ALA A 633 17.41 5.01 14.87
CA ALA A 633 17.65 6.35 15.42
C ALA A 633 16.49 7.34 15.17
N LEU A 634 15.48 6.96 14.38
CA LEU A 634 14.23 7.72 14.24
C LEU A 634 13.26 7.46 15.41
N ILE A 635 13.51 6.45 16.24
CA ILE A 635 12.72 6.13 17.43
C ILE A 635 13.11 7.08 18.56
N LYS A 636 12.11 7.67 19.21
CA LYS A 636 12.29 8.64 20.29
C LYS A 636 12.77 7.99 21.59
N ASP A 637 12.05 6.97 22.02
CA ASP A 637 12.20 6.39 23.36
C ASP A 637 12.64 4.92 23.25
N PHE A 638 13.73 4.62 23.95
CA PHE A 638 14.38 3.32 23.97
C PHE A 638 14.29 2.74 25.39
N HIS A 639 13.55 1.65 25.54
CA HIS A 639 13.38 0.96 26.83
C HIS A 639 14.13 -0.37 26.82
N SER A 640 14.93 -0.62 27.86
CA SER A 640 15.71 -1.86 27.99
C SER A 640 14.84 -3.12 28.01
N ALA A 641 13.62 -3.03 28.56
CA ALA A 641 12.65 -4.13 28.57
C ALA A 641 12.18 -4.55 27.17
N SER A 642 12.34 -3.70 26.15
CA SER A 642 11.94 -3.99 24.78
C SER A 642 12.92 -4.90 24.03
N ILE A 643 14.12 -5.15 24.59
CA ILE A 643 15.14 -6.00 23.98
C ILE A 643 15.33 -7.25 24.82
N HIS A 644 14.98 -8.40 24.25
CA HIS A 644 15.27 -9.69 24.84
C HIS A 644 16.74 -10.06 24.64
N PHE A 645 17.42 -10.39 25.73
CA PHE A 645 18.75 -10.98 25.70
C PHE A 645 18.62 -12.48 25.94
N PRO A 646 19.10 -13.34 25.03
CA PRO A 646 19.17 -14.77 25.32
C PRO A 646 20.04 -14.99 26.57
N LYS A 647 19.73 -16.03 27.36
CA LYS A 647 20.59 -16.47 28.48
C LYS A 647 21.95 -16.87 27.89
N GLN A 648 22.93 -15.97 27.99
CA GLN A 648 24.26 -16.21 27.45
C GLN A 648 25.13 -17.01 28.44
N SER A 649 25.96 -17.89 27.88
CA SER A 649 27.16 -18.42 28.52
C SER A 649 28.17 -17.30 28.76
N ALA A 650 29.03 -17.43 29.78
CA ALA A 650 30.04 -16.42 30.08
C ALA A 650 30.98 -16.21 28.88
N THR A 651 30.84 -15.10 28.16
CA THR A 651 31.73 -14.71 27.06
C THR A 651 32.84 -13.83 27.60
N ALA A 652 34.10 -14.23 27.43
CA ALA A 652 35.26 -13.45 27.84
C ALA A 652 35.63 -12.46 26.73
N LEU A 653 35.55 -11.16 27.01
CA LEU A 653 36.02 -10.12 26.09
C LEU A 653 37.53 -9.90 26.24
N PRO A 654 38.21 -9.41 25.19
CA PRO A 654 39.62 -9.03 25.27
C PRO A 654 39.88 -8.03 26.40
N ALA A 655 40.92 -8.27 27.21
CA ALA A 655 41.26 -7.41 28.35
C ALA A 655 41.49 -5.94 27.94
N ALA A 656 42.04 -5.71 26.73
CA ALA A 656 42.20 -4.38 26.15
C ALA A 656 40.85 -3.64 26.02
N TYR A 657 39.79 -4.32 25.56
CA TYR A 657 38.45 -3.74 25.47
C TYR A 657 37.90 -3.38 26.85
N ALA A 658 37.94 -4.34 27.78
CA ALA A 658 37.41 -4.15 29.14
C ALA A 658 38.05 -2.95 29.84
N LEU A 659 39.35 -2.76 29.65
CA LEU A 659 40.12 -1.68 30.24
C LEU A 659 39.85 -0.31 29.62
N LEU A 660 39.58 -0.26 28.32
CA LEU A 660 39.24 0.96 27.60
C LEU A 660 37.77 1.37 27.78
N LYS A 661 36.87 0.40 28.01
CA LYS A 661 35.43 0.65 28.05
C LYS A 661 34.97 1.73 29.03
N PRO A 662 35.52 1.87 30.25
CA PRO A 662 35.14 2.94 31.20
C PRO A 662 35.25 4.36 30.62
N PHE A 663 36.17 4.60 29.69
CA PHE A 663 36.32 5.92 29.06
C PHE A 663 35.21 6.23 28.03
N PHE A 664 34.38 5.24 27.69
CA PHE A 664 33.22 5.32 26.80
C PHE A 664 31.90 5.03 27.54
N VAL A 665 31.89 5.16 28.86
CA VAL A 665 30.71 5.08 29.73
C VAL A 665 30.63 6.37 30.52
N THR A 666 29.44 6.91 30.77
CA THR A 666 29.26 8.12 31.60
C THR A 666 29.82 7.91 33.00
N ASP A 667 30.45 8.95 33.56
CA ASP A 667 30.99 8.91 34.93
C ASP A 667 29.86 8.61 35.93
N GLN A 668 28.65 9.14 35.71
CA GLN A 668 27.47 8.82 36.52
C GLN A 668 27.15 7.32 36.59
N VAL A 669 27.23 6.61 35.47
CA VAL A 669 27.00 5.15 35.44
C VAL A 669 28.13 4.41 36.16
N LEU A 670 29.38 4.85 35.97
CA LEU A 670 30.55 4.24 36.62
C LEU A 670 30.50 4.39 38.15
N VAL A 671 30.08 5.55 38.66
CA VAL A 671 29.82 5.78 40.08
C VAL A 671 28.69 4.88 40.56
N LYS A 672 27.57 4.82 39.84
CA LYS A 672 26.40 3.99 40.21
C LYS A 672 26.70 2.50 40.32
N ILE A 673 27.62 1.97 39.50
CA ILE A 673 28.07 0.57 39.59
C ILE A 673 29.21 0.35 40.58
N GLY A 674 29.73 1.41 41.21
CA GLY A 674 30.84 1.36 42.17
C GLY A 674 32.22 1.15 41.53
N PHE A 675 32.39 1.49 40.25
CA PHE A 675 33.67 1.32 39.55
C PHE A 675 34.66 2.46 39.84
N ILE A 676 34.15 3.69 40.04
CA ILE A 676 34.94 4.85 40.48
C ILE A 676 34.26 5.53 41.67
N PRO A 677 35.02 6.20 42.55
CA PRO A 677 34.45 7.03 43.63
C PRO A 677 33.66 8.23 43.12
N GLU A 678 32.73 8.74 43.94
CA GLU A 678 32.05 10.02 43.67
C GLU A 678 33.06 11.17 43.52
N GLY A 679 32.81 12.07 42.58
CA GLY A 679 33.67 13.23 42.29
C GLY A 679 34.87 12.96 41.39
N ILE A 680 35.21 11.70 41.13
CA ILE A 680 36.24 11.32 40.14
C ILE A 680 35.65 11.37 38.73
N LYS A 681 36.38 11.98 37.80
CA LYS A 681 36.01 12.02 36.37
C LYS A 681 37.05 11.28 35.52
N LEU A 682 36.58 10.34 34.69
CA LEU A 682 37.42 9.66 33.70
C LEU A 682 37.30 10.34 32.35
N SER A 683 38.13 11.36 32.13
CA SER A 683 38.17 12.09 30.87
C SER A 683 38.95 11.34 29.77
N LEU A 684 38.35 11.28 28.58
CA LEU A 684 39.01 10.79 27.38
C LEU A 684 39.84 11.93 26.75
N ARG A 685 41.12 11.68 26.50
CA ARG A 685 42.01 12.60 25.76
C ARG A 685 41.77 12.50 24.26
N GLY A 686 41.83 13.61 23.53
CA GLY A 686 41.61 13.63 22.08
C GLY A 686 42.63 12.80 21.30
N GLU A 687 43.86 12.72 21.82
CA GLU A 687 44.98 11.94 21.29
C GLU A 687 44.68 10.43 21.27
N VAL A 688 43.83 9.94 22.17
CA VAL A 688 43.43 8.52 22.22
C VAL A 688 42.73 8.12 20.92
N LEU A 689 41.87 8.99 20.38
CA LEU A 689 41.22 8.75 19.09
C LEU A 689 42.22 8.76 17.94
N ALA A 690 43.23 9.65 18.00
CA ALA A 690 44.28 9.73 16.99
C ALA A 690 45.16 8.46 16.98
N TRP A 691 45.43 7.87 18.13
CA TRP A 691 46.16 6.60 18.21
C TRP A 691 45.37 5.44 17.60
N PHE A 692 44.05 5.37 17.82
CA PHE A 692 43.22 4.37 17.14
C PHE A 692 43.21 4.58 15.63
N ALA A 693 43.12 5.83 15.16
CA ALA A 693 43.16 6.15 13.73
C ALA A 693 44.52 5.83 13.07
N ALA A 694 45.62 5.92 13.84
CA ALA A 694 46.97 5.56 13.40
C ALA A 694 47.33 4.08 13.61
N ASP A 695 46.35 3.24 13.97
CA ASP A 695 46.52 1.81 14.30
C ASP A 695 47.58 1.54 15.40
N GLN A 696 47.55 2.37 16.44
CA GLN A 696 48.40 2.26 17.63
C GLN A 696 47.56 1.98 18.90
N PRO A 697 46.73 0.92 18.93
CA PRO A 697 45.81 0.68 20.05
C PRO A 697 46.52 0.40 21.38
N GLN A 698 47.76 -0.10 21.35
CA GLN A 698 48.54 -0.33 22.58
C GLN A 698 48.78 0.96 23.37
N LYS A 699 49.05 2.08 22.70
CA LYS A 699 49.24 3.38 23.39
C LYS A 699 47.98 3.83 24.12
N ALA A 700 46.81 3.56 23.55
CA ALA A 700 45.53 3.84 24.20
C ALA A 700 45.32 2.97 25.44
N VAL A 701 45.68 1.68 25.37
CA VAL A 701 45.61 0.74 26.50
C VAL A 701 46.58 1.14 27.62
N ASP A 702 47.82 1.51 27.28
CA ASP A 702 48.82 1.96 28.27
C ASP A 702 48.38 3.25 28.98
N PHE A 703 47.82 4.21 28.23
CA PHE A 703 47.23 5.42 28.78
C PHE A 703 46.07 5.10 29.76
N ALA A 704 45.15 4.24 29.33
CA ALA A 704 43.99 3.88 30.13
C ALA A 704 44.40 3.14 31.41
N TRP A 705 45.40 2.25 31.34
CA TRP A 705 45.95 1.54 32.50
C TRP A 705 46.53 2.51 33.53
N ALA A 706 47.36 3.46 33.08
CA ALA A 706 47.94 4.48 33.94
C ALA A 706 46.87 5.39 34.55
N LYS A 707 45.87 5.80 33.76
CA LYS A 707 44.82 6.72 34.20
C LYS A 707 43.85 6.08 35.19
N LEU A 708 43.51 4.80 35.02
CA LEU A 708 42.68 4.07 35.98
C LEU A 708 43.38 3.93 37.34
N ARG A 709 44.68 3.59 37.37
CA ARG A 709 45.48 3.57 38.61
C ARG A 709 45.52 4.94 39.29
N GLN A 710 45.74 6.02 38.53
CA GLN A 710 45.72 7.39 39.06
C GLN A 710 44.35 7.79 39.62
N SER A 711 43.27 7.17 39.14
CA SER A 711 41.89 7.48 39.54
C SER A 711 41.40 6.59 40.69
N GLY A 712 42.30 5.78 41.29
CA GLY A 712 41.99 4.94 42.44
C GLY A 712 41.27 3.63 42.12
N VAL A 713 41.27 3.19 40.86
CA VAL A 713 40.67 1.89 40.47
C VAL A 713 41.66 0.76 40.78
N GLU A 714 41.20 -0.24 41.53
CA GLU A 714 41.98 -1.45 41.85
C GLU A 714 42.17 -2.32 40.60
N LEU A 715 43.34 -2.22 39.97
CA LEU A 715 43.77 -3.12 38.90
C LEU A 715 44.55 -4.30 39.48
N PRO A 716 44.61 -5.45 38.77
CA PRO A 716 45.39 -6.61 39.21
C PRO A 716 46.82 -6.24 39.60
N HIS A 717 47.28 -6.74 40.74
CA HIS A 717 48.66 -6.51 41.21
C HIS A 717 49.70 -7.17 40.28
N PHE A 718 49.30 -8.23 39.58
CA PHE A 718 50.09 -8.92 38.58
C PHE A 718 49.23 -9.28 37.34
N PRO A 719 49.73 -9.06 36.10
CA PRO A 719 50.98 -8.39 35.75
C PRO A 719 50.93 -6.87 36.02
N GLN A 720 52.07 -6.23 36.30
CA GLN A 720 52.14 -4.78 36.58
C GLN A 720 52.05 -3.89 35.32
N GLN A 721 51.95 -4.50 34.15
CA GLN A 721 51.89 -3.84 32.84
C GLN A 721 50.50 -3.98 32.23
N ALA A 722 50.15 -3.04 31.34
CA ALA A 722 48.89 -3.08 30.63
C ALA A 722 48.79 -4.33 29.72
N PRO A 723 47.58 -4.87 29.50
CA PRO A 723 47.41 -6.02 28.63
C PRO A 723 47.84 -5.70 27.20
N ARG A 724 48.41 -6.70 26.50
CA ARG A 724 48.76 -6.55 25.09
C ARG A 724 47.51 -6.61 24.23
N VAL A 725 47.42 -5.72 23.25
CA VAL A 725 46.40 -5.80 22.20
C VAL A 725 46.82 -6.88 21.20
N MET A 726 45.98 -7.89 21.01
CA MET A 726 46.26 -9.03 20.13
C MET A 726 45.14 -9.18 19.09
N GLY A 727 45.50 -9.16 17.80
CA GLY A 727 44.59 -9.53 16.70
C GLY A 727 43.42 -8.57 16.44
N ILE A 728 43.43 -7.36 17.01
CA ILE A 728 42.37 -6.36 16.84
C ILE A 728 43.01 -5.05 16.38
N ASP A 729 42.59 -4.57 15.21
CA ASP A 729 43.02 -3.28 14.68
C ASP A 729 42.41 -2.11 15.49
N GLY A 730 43.11 -0.98 15.53
CA GLY A 730 42.73 0.15 16.37
C GLY A 730 41.37 0.76 16.01
N ALA A 731 41.02 0.78 14.72
CA ALA A 731 39.74 1.30 14.26
C ALA A 731 38.57 0.40 14.70
N HIS A 732 38.71 -0.92 14.57
CA HIS A 732 37.71 -1.90 14.99
C HIS A 732 37.53 -1.91 16.50
N LEU A 733 38.61 -1.75 17.26
CA LEU A 733 38.54 -1.61 18.72
C LEU A 733 37.80 -0.33 19.14
N LEU A 734 38.07 0.81 18.50
CA LEU A 734 37.35 2.06 18.74
C LEU A 734 35.85 1.94 18.38
N ALA A 735 35.54 1.30 17.26
CA ALA A 735 34.17 1.03 16.85
C ALA A 735 33.44 0.14 17.89
N ALA A 736 34.09 -0.89 18.42
CA ALA A 736 33.51 -1.74 19.46
C ALA A 736 33.20 -0.94 20.75
N LEU A 737 34.07 0.01 21.12
CA LEU A 737 33.92 0.83 22.33
C LEU A 737 32.72 1.80 22.25
N MET A 738 32.29 2.15 21.03
CA MET A 738 31.10 2.99 20.81
C MET A 738 29.80 2.29 21.18
N PHE A 739 29.71 0.96 21.08
CA PHE A 739 28.50 0.24 21.47
C PHE A 739 28.31 0.29 23.00
N PRO A 740 27.18 0.83 23.50
CA PRO A 740 26.91 0.80 24.92
C PRO A 740 26.67 -0.64 25.39
N VAL A 741 27.13 -0.97 26.60
CA VAL A 741 26.96 -2.32 27.18
C VAL A 741 25.82 -2.26 28.19
N ALA A 742 24.94 -3.26 28.17
CA ALA A 742 23.81 -3.34 29.08
C ALA A 742 24.26 -3.25 30.55
N PHE A 743 23.55 -2.44 31.36
CA PHE A 743 23.98 -2.06 32.71
C PHE A 743 24.36 -3.25 33.60
N GLY A 744 23.54 -4.31 33.61
CA GLY A 744 23.80 -5.52 34.39
C GLY A 744 25.08 -6.27 33.98
N GLN A 745 25.40 -6.26 32.68
CA GLN A 745 26.60 -6.92 32.17
C GLN A 745 27.85 -6.05 32.24
N LEU A 746 27.69 -4.72 32.18
CA LEU A 746 28.78 -3.77 32.39
C LEU A 746 29.40 -3.94 33.79
N LYS A 747 28.56 -4.11 34.82
CA LYS A 747 29.04 -4.39 36.18
C LYS A 747 29.86 -5.68 36.24
N GLY A 748 29.44 -6.74 35.54
CA GLY A 748 30.17 -7.99 35.46
C GLY A 748 31.51 -7.86 34.72
N LEU A 749 31.53 -7.10 33.61
CA LEU A 749 32.74 -6.84 32.84
C LEU A 749 33.79 -6.05 33.64
N LEU A 750 33.34 -5.09 34.44
CA LEU A 750 34.19 -4.20 35.22
C LEU A 750 34.44 -4.67 36.66
N ALA A 751 33.80 -5.75 37.09
CA ALA A 751 34.07 -6.42 38.35
C ALA A 751 35.43 -7.13 38.27
N LEU A 752 36.50 -6.39 38.52
CA LEU A 752 37.84 -6.92 38.71
C LEU A 752 37.91 -7.65 40.08
N LYS A 753 37.24 -8.79 40.23
CA LYS A 753 37.62 -9.78 41.23
C LYS A 753 38.50 -10.82 40.55
N PRO A 754 39.72 -11.12 41.05
CA PRO A 754 40.44 -12.29 40.59
C PRO A 754 39.56 -13.51 40.80
N ARG A 755 39.40 -14.32 39.74
CA ARG A 755 38.89 -15.68 39.88
C ARG A 755 39.88 -16.38 40.80
N GLU A 756 39.44 -16.84 41.97
CA GLU A 756 40.26 -17.70 42.82
C GLU A 756 40.76 -18.87 41.95
N PRO A 757 42.06 -19.22 42.02
CA PRO A 757 42.55 -20.40 41.34
C PRO A 757 41.73 -21.60 41.84
N ALA A 758 41.34 -22.46 40.91
CA ALA A 758 40.62 -23.69 41.22
C ALA A 758 41.34 -24.42 42.35
N ASP A 759 40.53 -24.85 43.32
CA ASP A 759 40.92 -25.58 44.50
C ASP A 759 41.57 -26.92 44.09
N GLU A 760 42.88 -26.90 43.79
CA GLU A 760 43.72 -28.10 43.81
C GLU A 760 44.05 -28.43 45.27
N SER A 761 43.03 -28.81 46.03
CA SER A 761 43.21 -29.35 47.37
C SER A 761 42.14 -30.37 47.76
N LEU A 762 41.88 -31.35 46.89
CA LEU A 762 41.14 -32.57 47.26
C LEU A 762 41.48 -33.71 46.28
N ASP A 763 42.65 -34.30 46.47
CA ASP A 763 42.84 -35.74 46.19
C ASP A 763 44.15 -36.25 46.82
N LEU A 764 44.20 -36.22 48.16
CA LEU A 764 45.05 -37.12 48.94
C LEU A 764 44.29 -37.48 50.20
N MET A 765 43.85 -38.75 50.25
CA MET A 765 43.14 -39.48 51.32
C MET A 765 41.63 -39.68 51.12
N SER A 766 41.25 -40.64 50.27
CA SER A 766 40.54 -41.85 50.70
C SER A 766 40.16 -42.76 49.52
N LEU A 767 40.75 -43.97 49.51
CA LEU A 767 40.45 -45.19 48.74
C LEU A 767 40.79 -45.23 47.24
#